data_AF-A0A919TKD6-F1
#
_entry.id   AF-A0A919TKD6-F1
#
_cell.length_a   1.000
_cell.length_b   1.000
_cell.length_c   1.000
_cell.angle_alpha   90.00
_cell.angle_beta   90.00
_cell.angle_gamma   90.00
#
_symmetry.space_group_name_H-M   'P 1'
#
loop_
_entity.id
_entity.type
_entity.pdbx_description
1 polymer ?
#
loop_
_entity_poly.entity_id
_entity_poly.type
_entity_poly.pdbx_seq_one_letter_code
_entity_poly.pdbx_strand_id
1 'polypeptide(L)'
;MSDPTHRRPWRRPRWFAAGTITLVVAGLGVAGVTEALAASTGTIVSSANGKCLDVTDGSTANGNQPQMWTCASGPNQSWTLADNGQVQGLGKCLDVANNATANGAVVHLWDCYDSVASQKWTYNASSHDLVNTAANKCLDIKDNNLANGAKLQLWDCSGAANQKWTFSGGPVTPTSPPTTVPTNPNNPDLGPNVTVFDPSMSASTIQSKVNSVFNSQVSNQFGNARYALLFKPGTYSNDVNVGFFTQVAGLGLTPDQVNINGHVHVEADWWPDGSQNATQNFWRSAEGLSVTPADGLDRWAVSQAAPYRRMHVRGNLALSDGGWSSGGFIADSKIDGQIQSGSQQQFLTRNSAMGSWNGSNWNQVFVGSTGAPAQSFPTPPYTTVGSSPTIAEKPYLYVDSAGAYQVFVPALRNNAAGTTWASGTPAGSSLPISSFYVVKSGDTAATINAALAAGKNLLVTPGVYHLNQTLNVTRANTVVLGLGLATFVPDGGIDAVHVADVDGVRIAGLLLDAGTTNSNILLQVGPAGSTASHAANPTVLSDVFVRIGGSIAGKATVSVQINSNNVIGDHAWIWRADHGNGGTVGWNVNTARNGLVVNGNNVTFYGLFVEHYQQYQTIWNGNGGRTYFYQNEMPYDPPNQAAYMNGSTQGWAAYKVADSVTSHEAWGLGSYAYFNVNPSVVNARAFEVPVTSGVKFHDMVTVSLGGTGTISHVINNTGAAVNSSHQVTNLVSGP
;
A
#
# COMPACT_ATOMS: atom_id res chain seq x y z
N MET A 1 34.10 80.02 24.20
CA MET A 1 33.89 80.21 25.65
C MET A 1 34.03 78.85 26.33
N SER A 2 35.04 78.72 27.20
CA SER A 2 35.21 77.83 28.38
C SER A 2 35.01 76.28 28.29
N ASP A 3 36.11 75.53 28.06
CA ASP A 3 36.96 74.75 29.02
C ASP A 3 36.33 73.93 30.20
N PRO A 4 37.01 72.95 30.88
CA PRO A 4 37.42 71.60 30.41
C PRO A 4 37.31 70.42 31.43
N THR A 5 37.71 69.22 30.98
CA THR A 5 38.41 68.05 31.62
C THR A 5 38.38 67.77 33.15
N HIS A 6 38.23 66.50 33.56
CA HIS A 6 39.30 65.69 34.21
C HIS A 6 38.93 64.20 34.50
N ARG A 7 39.99 63.40 34.73
CA ARG A 7 40.14 61.93 34.63
C ARG A 7 40.09 61.18 35.98
N ARG A 8 39.63 59.91 35.96
CA ARG A 8 40.18 58.67 36.62
C ARG A 8 40.12 58.57 38.19
N PRO A 9 40.42 57.42 38.87
CA PRO A 9 40.11 55.98 38.63
C PRO A 9 40.05 55.04 39.93
N TRP A 10 40.00 53.69 39.76
CA TRP A 10 40.44 52.54 40.64
C TRP A 10 39.49 51.72 41.58
N ARG A 11 39.44 50.40 41.26
CA ARG A 11 39.59 49.12 42.02
C ARG A 11 38.65 48.68 43.20
N ARG A 12 38.05 47.47 42.99
CA ARG A 12 37.83 46.22 43.82
C ARG A 12 38.11 46.28 45.35
N PRO A 13 37.49 45.47 46.27
CA PRO A 13 37.16 44.02 46.12
C PRO A 13 36.03 43.37 47.01
N ARG A 14 35.75 42.08 46.69
CA ARG A 14 35.43 40.88 47.53
C ARG A 14 34.18 40.73 48.46
N TRP A 15 33.41 39.66 48.13
CA TRP A 15 32.79 38.56 48.93
C TRP A 15 32.00 38.88 50.22
N PHE A 16 30.70 38.48 50.29
CA PHE A 16 30.12 37.64 51.36
C PHE A 16 28.68 37.16 51.02
N ALA A 17 28.49 35.83 51.14
CA ALA A 17 27.35 35.04 51.62
C ALA A 17 25.88 35.51 51.50
N ALA A 18 25.10 34.62 50.87
CA ALA A 18 23.89 33.96 51.37
C ALA A 18 22.72 34.79 51.93
N GLY A 19 21.64 34.81 51.14
CA GLY A 19 20.27 35.04 51.60
C GLY A 19 19.31 34.25 50.70
N THR A 20 18.79 33.15 51.23
CA THR A 20 17.83 32.22 50.62
C THR A 20 16.50 32.90 50.26
N ILE A 21 16.08 32.81 48.99
CA ILE A 21 14.68 32.97 48.58
C ILE A 21 14.12 31.58 48.27
N THR A 22 13.17 31.17 49.08
CA THR A 22 12.36 29.96 48.91
C THR A 22 11.43 30.14 47.72
N LEU A 23 11.72 29.44 46.62
CA LEU A 23 10.78 29.26 45.50
C LEU A 23 10.07 27.92 45.69
N VAL A 24 8.78 27.99 45.99
CA VAL A 24 7.86 26.85 45.98
C VAL A 24 7.75 26.37 44.54
N VAL A 25 8.49 25.31 44.21
CA VAL A 25 8.25 24.53 42.98
C VAL A 25 7.08 23.61 43.29
N ALA A 26 5.90 23.97 42.79
CA ALA A 26 4.80 23.03 42.66
C ALA A 26 5.25 21.92 41.71
N GLY A 27 5.49 20.72 42.26
CA GLY A 27 5.78 19.52 41.50
C GLY A 27 4.60 19.16 40.61
N LEU A 28 4.72 19.43 39.31
CA LEU A 28 3.96 18.71 38.30
C LEU A 28 4.55 17.32 38.21
N GLY A 29 3.85 16.37 38.82
CA GLY A 29 4.15 14.95 38.74
C GLY A 29 4.27 14.51 37.29
N VAL A 30 5.35 13.79 37.01
CA VAL A 30 5.52 13.01 35.79
C VAL A 30 4.41 11.97 35.77
N ALA A 31 3.32 12.24 35.06
CA ALA A 31 2.36 11.21 34.67
C ALA A 31 3.08 10.33 33.64
N GLY A 32 3.29 9.07 34.00
CA GLY A 32 4.03 8.10 33.21
C GLY A 32 3.52 8.02 31.78
N VAL A 33 4.43 8.24 30.83
CA VAL A 33 4.30 7.73 29.48
C VAL A 33 4.17 6.21 29.57
N THR A 34 2.99 5.68 29.30
CA THR A 34 2.85 4.26 29.00
C THR A 34 3.49 4.04 27.64
N GLU A 35 4.67 3.41 27.62
CA GLU A 35 5.30 2.94 26.39
C GLU A 35 4.29 2.04 25.65
N ALA A 36 4.02 2.35 24.38
CA ALA A 36 3.31 1.44 23.51
C ALA A 36 4.23 0.24 23.25
N LEU A 37 3.95 -0.90 23.90
CA LEU A 37 4.61 -2.15 23.62
C LEU A 37 4.17 -2.61 22.22
N ALA A 38 5.13 -2.87 21.34
CA ALA A 38 4.87 -3.56 20.08
C ALA A 38 4.29 -4.95 20.35
N ALA A 39 3.39 -5.42 19.50
CA ALA A 39 2.76 -6.72 19.63
C ALA A 39 3.83 -7.79 19.82
N SER A 40 3.83 -8.42 20.98
CA SER A 40 4.90 -9.32 21.42
C SER A 40 4.32 -10.70 21.64
N THR A 41 4.91 -11.72 21.02
CA THR A 41 4.55 -13.12 21.22
C THR A 41 5.55 -13.78 22.16
N GLY A 42 5.04 -14.53 23.14
CA GLY A 42 5.87 -15.21 24.11
C GLY A 42 5.03 -16.10 25.02
N THR A 43 5.64 -16.56 26.10
CA THR A 43 4.97 -17.40 27.09
C THR A 43 4.55 -16.55 28.28
N ILE A 44 3.32 -16.75 28.76
CA ILE A 44 2.84 -16.13 29.99
C ILE A 44 3.00 -17.15 31.13
N VAL A 45 3.92 -16.87 32.07
CA VAL A 45 4.29 -17.76 33.17
C VAL A 45 3.77 -17.20 34.49
N SER A 46 3.08 -18.01 35.29
CA SER A 46 2.65 -17.58 36.63
C SER A 46 3.81 -17.57 37.61
N SER A 47 3.96 -16.49 38.37
CA SER A 47 4.94 -16.39 39.45
C SER A 47 4.55 -17.20 40.69
N ALA A 48 3.33 -17.74 40.79
CA ALA A 48 2.89 -18.55 41.92
C ALA A 48 3.40 -20.00 41.87
N ASN A 49 3.50 -20.58 40.67
CA ASN A 49 3.80 -22.00 40.48
C ASN A 49 4.79 -22.29 39.34
N GLY A 50 5.27 -21.27 38.63
CA GLY A 50 6.18 -21.42 37.49
C GLY A 50 5.56 -22.14 36.28
N LYS A 51 4.23 -22.28 36.23
CA LYS A 51 3.49 -22.91 35.14
C LYS A 51 3.05 -21.87 34.11
N CYS A 52 2.75 -22.34 32.91
CA CYS A 52 2.41 -21.51 31.77
C CYS A 52 0.90 -21.45 31.56
N LEU A 53 0.42 -20.29 31.09
CA LEU A 53 -0.94 -20.14 30.57
C LEU A 53 -1.07 -21.01 29.32
N ASP A 54 -2.06 -21.89 29.31
CA ASP A 54 -2.19 -22.97 28.36
C ASP A 54 -3.62 -23.00 27.79
N VAL A 55 -3.73 -23.08 26.46
CA VAL A 55 -4.98 -23.40 25.79
C VAL A 55 -5.28 -24.87 26.03
N THR A 56 -6.27 -25.16 26.89
CA THR A 56 -6.64 -26.52 27.29
C THR A 56 -6.85 -27.40 26.06
N ASP A 57 -6.11 -28.51 26.01
CA ASP A 57 -6.08 -29.50 24.92
C ASP A 57 -5.76 -28.92 23.52
N GLY A 58 -5.24 -27.68 23.44
CA GLY A 58 -5.04 -26.96 22.18
C GLY A 58 -6.34 -26.64 21.44
N SER A 59 -7.49 -26.77 22.10
CA SER A 59 -8.81 -26.59 21.47
C SER A 59 -9.14 -25.12 21.21
N THR A 60 -9.49 -24.80 19.96
CA THR A 60 -9.95 -23.48 19.52
C THR A 60 -11.48 -23.35 19.52
N ALA A 61 -12.20 -24.21 20.26
CA ALA A 61 -13.64 -24.03 20.44
C ALA A 61 -13.93 -22.81 21.33
N ASN A 62 -14.89 -21.98 20.92
CA ASN A 62 -15.36 -20.87 21.75
C ASN A 62 -15.91 -21.40 23.09
N GLY A 63 -15.53 -20.76 24.19
CA GLY A 63 -15.85 -21.21 25.55
C GLY A 63 -14.80 -22.13 26.17
N ASN A 64 -13.75 -22.53 25.44
CA ASN A 64 -12.64 -23.29 26.03
C ASN A 64 -11.96 -22.46 27.11
N GLN A 65 -11.93 -22.93 28.36
CA GLN A 65 -11.26 -22.22 29.44
C GLN A 65 -9.76 -22.55 29.44
N PRO A 66 -8.87 -21.56 29.33
CA PRO A 66 -7.43 -21.76 29.53
C PRO A 66 -7.13 -22.37 30.90
N GLN A 67 -5.95 -22.94 31.05
CA GLN A 67 -5.49 -23.58 32.28
C GLN A 67 -4.04 -23.23 32.59
N MET A 68 -3.61 -23.56 33.80
CA MET A 68 -2.20 -23.62 34.15
C MET A 68 -1.66 -25.00 33.82
N TRP A 69 -0.57 -25.05 33.06
CA TRP A 69 0.09 -26.31 32.72
C TRP A 69 1.61 -26.20 32.80
N THR A 70 2.28 -27.35 32.99
CA THR A 70 3.74 -27.42 32.93
C THR A 70 4.20 -26.80 31.61
N CYS A 71 5.15 -25.85 31.70
CA CYS A 71 5.64 -25.13 30.53
C CYS A 71 6.28 -26.09 29.52
N ALA A 72 5.85 -25.98 28.27
CA ALA A 72 6.30 -26.79 27.14
C ALA A 72 6.39 -25.90 25.89
N SER A 73 7.20 -26.32 24.91
CA SER A 73 7.41 -25.58 23.66
C SER A 73 6.32 -25.88 22.62
N GLY A 74 5.04 -25.72 22.99
CA GLY A 74 3.87 -25.98 22.16
C GLY A 74 3.10 -24.71 21.78
N PRO A 75 2.43 -24.67 20.62
CA PRO A 75 1.70 -23.48 20.16
C PRO A 75 0.53 -23.10 21.08
N ASN A 76 0.03 -24.05 21.88
CA ASN A 76 -1.03 -23.84 22.87
C ASN A 76 -0.55 -23.07 24.12
N GLN A 77 0.74 -22.79 24.28
CA GLN A 77 1.29 -21.94 25.35
C GLN A 77 1.98 -20.68 24.80
N SER A 78 1.78 -20.40 23.52
CA SER A 78 2.26 -19.21 22.85
C SER A 78 1.16 -18.16 22.81
N TRP A 79 1.41 -17.00 23.43
CA TRP A 79 0.45 -15.92 23.55
C TRP A 79 1.03 -14.63 22.98
N THR A 80 0.22 -13.91 22.20
CA THR A 80 0.54 -12.59 21.68
C THR A 80 -0.19 -11.54 22.50
N LEU A 81 0.56 -10.63 23.11
CA LEU A 81 0.02 -9.37 23.60
C LEU A 81 -0.04 -8.41 22.41
N ALA A 82 -1.24 -8.16 21.87
CA ALA A 82 -1.45 -7.39 20.65
C ALA A 82 -1.61 -5.88 20.95
N ASP A 83 -1.25 -5.03 19.98
CA ASP A 83 -1.29 -3.55 20.10
C ASP A 83 -2.70 -3.02 20.37
N ASN A 84 -3.72 -3.74 19.92
CA ASN A 84 -5.12 -3.43 20.14
C ASN A 84 -5.61 -3.81 21.55
N GLY A 85 -4.72 -4.25 22.45
CA GLY A 85 -5.02 -4.68 23.81
C GLY A 85 -5.50 -6.13 23.95
N GLN A 86 -5.50 -6.95 22.90
CA GLN A 86 -5.91 -8.36 23.03
C GLN A 86 -4.75 -9.25 23.51
N VAL A 87 -5.08 -10.33 24.22
CA VAL A 87 -4.15 -11.44 24.49
C VAL A 87 -4.60 -12.62 23.64
N GLN A 88 -3.82 -12.98 22.63
CA GLN A 88 -4.22 -13.95 21.61
C GLN A 88 -3.45 -15.27 21.73
N GLY A 89 -4.14 -16.40 21.67
CA GLY A 89 -3.57 -17.75 21.66
C GLY A 89 -4.29 -18.64 20.64
N LEU A 90 -3.54 -19.31 19.77
CA LEU A 90 -4.10 -20.16 18.68
C LEU A 90 -5.21 -19.47 17.83
N GLY A 91 -5.06 -18.17 17.57
CA GLY A 91 -6.04 -17.39 16.79
C GLY A 91 -7.33 -17.03 17.54
N LYS A 92 -7.37 -17.26 18.86
CA LYS A 92 -8.46 -16.86 19.76
C LYS A 92 -8.00 -15.81 20.75
N CYS A 93 -8.95 -15.05 21.30
CA CYS A 93 -8.69 -14.03 22.30
C CYS A 93 -9.03 -14.54 23.70
N LEU A 94 -8.19 -14.19 24.66
CA LEU A 94 -8.51 -14.29 26.08
C LEU A 94 -9.68 -13.34 26.36
N ASP A 95 -10.81 -13.90 26.76
CA ASP A 95 -12.08 -13.20 26.91
C ASP A 95 -12.70 -13.47 28.28
N VAL A 96 -13.54 -12.56 28.75
CA VAL A 96 -14.31 -12.71 29.98
C VAL A 96 -15.74 -13.07 29.63
N ALA A 97 -16.18 -14.25 30.03
CA ALA A 97 -17.47 -14.79 29.65
C ALA A 97 -18.62 -13.83 30.00
N ASN A 98 -19.52 -13.61 29.04
CA ASN A 98 -20.69 -12.74 29.15
C ASN A 98 -20.39 -11.27 29.52
N ASN A 99 -19.18 -10.77 29.23
CA ASN A 99 -18.71 -9.45 29.66
C ASN A 99 -18.83 -9.22 31.18
N ALA A 100 -18.76 -10.27 31.98
CA ALA A 100 -18.93 -10.17 33.42
C ALA A 100 -17.79 -9.38 34.07
N THR A 101 -18.12 -8.57 35.09
CA THR A 101 -17.13 -7.72 35.79
C THR A 101 -16.96 -8.07 37.27
N ALA A 102 -17.68 -9.07 37.77
CA ALA A 102 -17.61 -9.50 39.17
C ALA A 102 -16.38 -10.38 39.45
N ASN A 103 -15.95 -10.44 40.72
CA ASN A 103 -14.96 -11.44 41.16
C ASN A 103 -15.50 -12.85 40.91
N GLY A 104 -14.63 -13.73 40.40
CA GLY A 104 -15.00 -15.08 39.99
C GLY A 104 -15.57 -15.18 38.57
N ALA A 105 -15.61 -14.08 37.80
CA ALA A 105 -15.97 -14.15 36.38
C ALA A 105 -15.01 -15.07 35.62
N VAL A 106 -15.58 -15.96 34.80
CA VAL A 106 -14.84 -16.98 34.05
C VAL A 106 -14.06 -16.34 32.91
N VAL A 107 -12.78 -16.71 32.78
CA VAL A 107 -11.96 -16.37 31.63
C VAL A 107 -11.94 -17.57 30.67
N HIS A 108 -12.24 -17.33 29.40
CA HIS A 108 -12.30 -18.34 28.35
C HIS A 108 -11.67 -17.85 27.05
N LEU A 109 -11.60 -18.71 26.06
CA LEU A 109 -11.25 -18.34 24.69
C LEU A 109 -12.49 -18.04 23.87
N TRP A 110 -12.41 -16.98 23.08
CA TRP A 110 -13.44 -16.61 22.12
C TRP A 110 -12.83 -16.09 20.81
N ASP A 111 -13.63 -16.01 19.77
CA ASP A 111 -13.23 -15.29 18.55
C ASP A 111 -12.86 -13.85 18.87
N CYS A 112 -11.84 -13.33 18.19
CA CYS A 112 -11.33 -11.99 18.42
C CYS A 112 -12.21 -10.94 17.75
N TYR A 113 -12.66 -9.95 18.52
CA TYR A 113 -13.42 -8.79 18.05
C TYR A 113 -12.80 -7.52 18.60
N ASP A 114 -12.36 -6.62 17.72
CA ASP A 114 -11.65 -5.40 18.13
C ASP A 114 -12.49 -4.44 18.97
N SER A 115 -13.80 -4.45 18.79
CA SER A 115 -14.76 -3.61 19.52
C SER A 115 -15.22 -4.19 20.87
N VAL A 116 -14.85 -5.43 21.20
CA VAL A 116 -15.31 -6.10 22.43
C VAL A 116 -14.38 -5.78 23.59
N ALA A 117 -14.90 -5.04 24.57
CA ALA A 117 -14.12 -4.55 25.69
C ALA A 117 -13.67 -5.66 26.66
N SER A 118 -14.43 -6.77 26.80
CA SER A 118 -14.05 -7.92 27.63
C SER A 118 -12.81 -8.66 27.13
N GLN A 119 -12.39 -8.41 25.89
CA GLN A 119 -11.19 -8.99 25.27
C GLN A 119 -9.96 -8.09 25.38
N LYS A 120 -10.07 -6.97 26.09
CA LYS A 120 -9.01 -5.97 26.21
C LYS A 120 -8.31 -6.11 27.56
N TRP A 121 -6.99 -6.20 27.51
CA TRP A 121 -6.11 -6.45 28.61
C TRP A 121 -4.88 -5.55 28.54
N THR A 122 -4.40 -5.15 29.70
CA THR A 122 -3.16 -4.40 29.86
C THR A 122 -2.18 -5.24 30.68
N TYR A 123 -1.02 -5.54 30.11
CA TYR A 123 0.08 -6.15 30.86
C TYR A 123 0.97 -5.07 31.46
N ASN A 124 1.19 -5.10 32.78
CA ASN A 124 2.11 -4.21 33.47
C ASN A 124 3.36 -4.99 33.89
N ALA A 125 4.47 -4.79 33.17
CA ALA A 125 5.73 -5.49 33.42
C ALA A 125 6.33 -5.17 34.80
N SER A 126 6.10 -3.96 35.34
CA SER A 126 6.65 -3.54 36.64
C SER A 126 5.91 -4.19 37.81
N SER A 127 4.58 -4.33 37.71
CA SER A 127 3.76 -4.94 38.76
C SER A 127 3.47 -6.42 38.52
N HIS A 128 3.83 -6.94 37.34
CA HIS A 128 3.52 -8.27 36.82
C HIS A 128 2.01 -8.58 36.75
N ASP A 129 1.16 -7.56 36.61
CA ASP A 129 -0.28 -7.75 36.50
C ASP A 129 -0.73 -7.85 35.04
N LEU A 130 -1.70 -8.73 34.76
CA LEU A 130 -2.43 -8.76 33.50
C LEU A 130 -3.89 -8.38 33.79
N VAL A 131 -4.28 -7.16 33.43
CA VAL A 131 -5.52 -6.52 33.89
C VAL A 131 -6.51 -6.43 32.75
N ASN A 132 -7.73 -6.94 32.95
CA ASN A 132 -8.82 -6.72 32.01
C ASN A 132 -9.29 -5.27 32.10
N THR A 133 -9.30 -4.53 31.00
CA THR A 133 -9.58 -3.09 31.01
C THR A 133 -11.06 -2.76 31.21
N ALA A 134 -11.97 -3.67 30.84
CA ALA A 134 -13.41 -3.46 31.04
C ALA A 134 -13.83 -3.70 32.50
N ALA A 135 -13.26 -4.70 33.15
CA ALA A 135 -13.57 -5.05 34.54
C ALA A 135 -12.68 -4.35 35.57
N ASN A 136 -11.53 -3.80 35.15
CA ASN A 136 -10.46 -3.28 36.02
C ASN A 136 -10.04 -4.30 37.10
N LYS A 137 -9.86 -5.56 36.67
CA LYS A 137 -9.54 -6.72 37.52
C LYS A 137 -8.43 -7.55 36.91
N CYS A 138 -7.69 -8.26 37.74
CA CYS A 138 -6.52 -9.03 37.34
C CYS A 138 -6.91 -10.44 36.90
N LEU A 139 -6.15 -11.00 35.95
CA LEU A 139 -6.17 -12.43 35.66
C LEU A 139 -5.65 -13.20 36.89
N ASP A 140 -6.46 -14.12 37.39
CA ASP A 140 -6.28 -14.80 38.68
C ASP A 140 -6.34 -16.31 38.51
N ILE A 141 -5.39 -17.05 39.11
CA ILE A 141 -5.50 -18.50 39.23
C ILE A 141 -6.48 -18.81 40.35
N LYS A 142 -7.61 -19.42 39.98
CA LYS A 142 -8.72 -19.70 40.86
C LYS A 142 -8.29 -20.53 42.09
N ASP A 143 -8.73 -20.08 43.25
CA ASP A 143 -8.53 -20.72 44.57
C ASP A 143 -7.04 -20.96 44.94
N ASN A 144 -6.11 -20.19 44.34
CA ASN A 144 -4.65 -20.41 44.48
C ASN A 144 -4.20 -21.84 44.13
N ASN A 145 -4.92 -22.52 43.23
CA ASN A 145 -4.59 -23.90 42.87
C ASN A 145 -3.30 -23.97 42.05
N LEU A 146 -2.26 -24.61 42.61
CA LEU A 146 -0.93 -24.69 41.99
C LEU A 146 -0.75 -25.90 41.04
N ALA A 147 -1.77 -26.76 40.90
CA ALA A 147 -1.70 -27.97 40.09
C ALA A 147 -1.85 -27.70 38.58
N ASN A 148 -1.45 -28.67 37.75
CA ASN A 148 -1.83 -28.67 36.33
C ASN A 148 -3.35 -28.76 36.20
N GLY A 149 -3.92 -28.03 35.25
CA GLY A 149 -5.36 -27.95 35.02
C GLY A 149 -6.07 -26.87 35.84
N ALA A 150 -5.37 -26.13 36.69
CA ALA A 150 -5.97 -25.00 37.42
C ALA A 150 -6.53 -23.95 36.44
N LYS A 151 -7.77 -23.50 36.66
CA LYS A 151 -8.49 -22.57 35.79
C LYS A 151 -8.32 -21.11 36.21
N LEU A 152 -8.63 -20.21 35.28
CA LEU A 152 -8.44 -18.77 35.43
C LEU A 152 -9.78 -18.06 35.61
N GLN A 153 -9.75 -16.98 36.39
CA GLN A 153 -10.90 -16.11 36.64
C GLN A 153 -10.45 -14.64 36.69
N LEU A 154 -11.41 -13.72 36.77
CA LEU A 154 -11.14 -12.36 37.22
C LEU A 154 -11.24 -12.25 38.73
N TRP A 155 -10.35 -11.47 39.32
CA TRP A 155 -10.44 -11.07 40.73
C TRP A 155 -9.87 -9.67 40.94
N ASP A 156 -10.26 -9.02 42.04
CA ASP A 156 -9.63 -7.77 42.45
C ASP A 156 -8.11 -7.94 42.53
N CYS A 157 -7.39 -6.97 41.97
CA CYS A 157 -5.93 -6.93 41.99
C CYS A 157 -5.45 -6.76 43.43
N SER A 158 -5.09 -7.87 44.08
CA SER A 158 -4.71 -7.95 45.50
C SER A 158 -3.20 -7.89 45.73
N GLY A 159 -2.42 -8.05 44.66
CA GLY A 159 -0.97 -8.18 44.73
C GLY A 159 -0.47 -9.59 45.07
N ALA A 160 -1.36 -10.56 45.27
CA ALA A 160 -1.02 -11.95 45.58
C ALA A 160 -0.33 -12.66 44.40
N ALA A 161 0.52 -13.65 44.70
CA ALA A 161 1.36 -14.33 43.71
C ALA A 161 0.57 -15.02 42.59
N ASN A 162 -0.64 -15.49 42.87
CA ASN A 162 -1.54 -16.15 41.92
C ASN A 162 -2.14 -15.20 40.87
N GLN A 163 -1.84 -13.90 40.95
CA GLN A 163 -2.22 -12.86 40.00
C GLN A 163 -0.99 -12.27 39.28
N LYS A 164 0.20 -12.81 39.54
CA LYS A 164 1.46 -12.30 38.99
C LYS A 164 1.93 -13.14 37.82
N TRP A 165 2.20 -12.47 36.72
CA TRP A 165 2.50 -13.05 35.43
C TRP A 165 3.82 -12.48 34.89
N THR A 166 4.75 -13.37 34.57
CA THR A 166 5.96 -13.05 33.83
C THR A 166 5.72 -13.40 32.37
N PHE A 167 5.78 -12.40 31.50
CA PHE A 167 5.70 -12.61 30.07
C PHE A 167 7.12 -12.70 29.49
N SER A 168 7.45 -13.79 28.81
CA SER A 168 8.78 -14.02 28.25
C SER A 168 8.97 -13.49 26.82
N GLY A 169 7.99 -12.75 26.29
CA GLY A 169 8.21 -12.01 25.05
C GLY A 169 9.11 -10.81 25.32
N GLY A 170 10.31 -10.81 24.75
CA GLY A 170 11.19 -9.65 24.80
C GLY A 170 10.85 -8.64 23.69
N PRO A 171 11.23 -7.36 23.82
CA PRO A 171 11.64 -6.62 22.64
C PRO A 171 12.76 -7.42 22.00
N VAL A 172 12.57 -7.85 20.75
CA VAL A 172 13.64 -8.52 20.00
C VAL A 172 14.84 -7.60 19.95
N THR A 173 15.82 -7.85 20.82
CA THR A 173 17.17 -7.32 20.64
C THR A 173 17.66 -7.89 19.31
N PRO A 174 18.21 -7.09 18.38
CA PRO A 174 18.60 -7.59 17.08
C PRO A 174 19.79 -8.53 17.26
N THR A 175 19.48 -9.81 17.46
CA THR A 175 20.37 -10.87 17.01
C THR A 175 20.54 -10.64 15.51
N SER A 176 21.77 -10.86 15.02
CA SER A 176 22.12 -10.81 13.60
C SER A 176 20.95 -11.23 12.71
N PRO A 177 20.77 -10.56 11.55
CA PRO A 177 19.64 -10.82 10.65
C PRO A 177 19.40 -12.32 10.55
N PRO A 178 18.16 -12.82 10.67
CA PRO A 178 17.89 -14.24 10.53
C PRO A 178 18.54 -14.71 9.24
N THR A 179 19.63 -15.47 9.38
CA THR A 179 20.35 -16.09 8.27
C THR A 179 19.60 -17.31 7.77
N THR A 180 18.36 -17.51 8.21
CA THR A 180 17.46 -18.53 7.69
C THR A 180 17.07 -18.13 6.26
N VAL A 181 17.99 -18.44 5.33
CA VAL A 181 17.66 -19.02 4.03
C VAL A 181 16.42 -19.88 4.23
N PRO A 182 15.39 -19.81 3.37
CA PRO A 182 14.35 -20.83 3.36
C PRO A 182 15.05 -22.18 3.33
N THR A 183 15.11 -22.91 4.45
CA THR A 183 15.93 -24.13 4.57
C THR A 183 15.48 -25.18 3.56
N ASN A 184 14.24 -25.01 3.05
CA ASN A 184 13.71 -25.68 1.89
C ASN A 184 13.32 -24.66 0.79
N PRO A 185 14.07 -24.59 -0.34
CA PRO A 185 13.69 -23.74 -1.47
C PRO A 185 12.36 -24.17 -2.13
N ASN A 186 11.89 -25.39 -1.88
CA ASN A 186 10.62 -25.91 -2.41
C ASN A 186 9.43 -25.63 -1.47
N ASN A 187 9.69 -25.15 -0.26
CA ASN A 187 8.66 -24.80 0.71
C ASN A 187 9.12 -23.64 1.61
N PRO A 188 9.35 -22.44 1.05
CA PRO A 188 9.64 -21.27 1.85
C PRO A 188 8.44 -20.95 2.73
N ASP A 189 8.70 -20.64 3.99
CA ASP A 189 7.69 -20.02 4.84
C ASP A 189 7.49 -18.57 4.37
N LEU A 190 6.34 -18.31 3.75
CA LEU A 190 5.92 -16.99 3.25
C LEU A 190 4.98 -16.26 4.23
N GLY A 191 4.90 -16.74 5.48
CA GLY A 191 4.04 -16.17 6.50
C GLY A 191 2.56 -16.58 6.39
N PRO A 192 1.76 -16.27 7.42
CA PRO A 192 0.39 -16.78 7.56
C PRO A 192 -0.61 -16.17 6.57
N ASN A 193 -0.26 -15.02 5.98
CA ASN A 193 -1.12 -14.26 5.08
C ASN A 193 -0.97 -14.68 3.61
N VAL A 194 -0.08 -15.62 3.34
CA VAL A 194 0.08 -16.25 2.02
C VAL A 194 -0.56 -17.64 2.08
N THR A 195 -1.55 -17.86 1.22
CA THR A 195 -2.10 -19.20 1.00
C THR A 195 -1.60 -19.72 -0.34
N VAL A 196 -0.95 -20.88 -0.34
CA VAL A 196 -0.50 -21.56 -1.56
C VAL A 196 -1.39 -22.76 -1.82
N PHE A 197 -2.09 -22.75 -2.94
CA PHE A 197 -2.90 -23.86 -3.43
C PHE A 197 -2.10 -24.72 -4.41
N ASP A 198 -2.24 -26.04 -4.30
CA ASP A 198 -1.68 -26.99 -5.26
C ASP A 198 -2.79 -27.87 -5.86
N PRO A 199 -2.57 -28.48 -7.04
CA PRO A 199 -3.64 -29.20 -7.75
C PRO A 199 -4.17 -30.44 -7.04
N SER A 200 -3.52 -30.93 -5.97
CA SER A 200 -4.03 -32.02 -5.15
C SER A 200 -5.10 -31.57 -4.15
N MET A 201 -5.20 -30.27 -3.87
CA MET A 201 -6.25 -29.73 -3.01
C MET A 201 -7.61 -29.78 -3.71
N SER A 202 -8.67 -30.13 -2.98
CA SER A 202 -10.01 -30.16 -3.55
C SER A 202 -10.50 -28.75 -3.90
N ALA A 203 -11.29 -28.64 -4.97
CA ALA A 203 -11.90 -27.39 -5.37
C ALA A 203 -12.71 -26.74 -4.22
N SER A 204 -13.41 -27.54 -3.41
CA SER A 204 -14.20 -27.05 -2.26
C SER A 204 -13.34 -26.48 -1.13
N THR A 205 -12.17 -27.08 -0.85
CA THR A 205 -11.21 -26.55 0.12
C THR A 205 -10.64 -25.21 -0.35
N ILE A 206 -10.24 -25.12 -1.63
CA ILE A 206 -9.74 -23.87 -2.23
C ILE A 206 -10.84 -22.80 -2.17
N GLN A 207 -12.05 -23.14 -2.62
CA GLN A 207 -13.19 -22.23 -2.67
C GLN A 207 -13.55 -21.71 -1.27
N SER A 208 -13.51 -22.57 -0.26
CA SER A 208 -13.82 -22.17 1.12
C SER A 208 -12.84 -21.12 1.63
N LYS A 209 -11.54 -21.26 1.30
CA LYS A 209 -10.51 -20.29 1.68
C LYS A 209 -10.63 -18.99 0.90
N VAL A 210 -10.87 -19.06 -0.41
CA VAL A 210 -11.15 -17.91 -1.28
C VAL A 210 -12.33 -17.12 -0.73
N ASN A 211 -13.47 -17.78 -0.46
CA ASN A 211 -14.68 -17.14 0.08
C ASN A 211 -14.42 -16.51 1.46
N SER A 212 -13.67 -17.20 2.33
CA SER A 212 -13.32 -16.67 3.65
C SER A 212 -12.52 -15.37 3.54
N VAL A 213 -11.52 -15.33 2.66
CA VAL A 213 -10.72 -14.11 2.44
C VAL A 213 -11.59 -13.02 1.83
N PHE A 214 -12.33 -13.33 0.76
CA PHE A 214 -13.23 -12.38 0.10
C PHE A 214 -14.23 -11.76 1.08
N ASN A 215 -14.95 -12.58 1.85
CA ASN A 215 -15.95 -12.08 2.82
C ASN A 215 -15.34 -11.16 3.88
N SER A 216 -14.08 -11.40 4.27
CA SER A 216 -13.37 -10.51 5.21
C SER A 216 -12.85 -9.22 4.57
N GLN A 217 -12.68 -9.21 3.23
CA GLN A 217 -12.01 -8.15 2.51
C GLN A 217 -12.91 -7.33 1.59
N VAL A 218 -14.11 -7.80 1.28
CA VAL A 218 -14.98 -7.19 0.26
C VAL A 218 -15.30 -5.72 0.55
N SER A 219 -15.53 -5.38 1.83
CA SER A 219 -15.79 -4.00 2.30
C SER A 219 -14.67 -3.45 3.18
N ASN A 220 -13.52 -4.14 3.29
CA ASN A 220 -12.42 -3.78 4.19
C ASN A 220 -11.46 -2.76 3.56
N GLN A 221 -12.00 -1.62 3.16
CA GLN A 221 -11.27 -0.61 2.40
C GLN A 221 -10.05 -0.05 3.16
N PHE A 222 -10.14 0.17 4.47
CA PHE A 222 -9.06 0.82 5.25
C PHE A 222 -8.43 -0.05 6.34
N GLY A 223 -8.77 -1.34 6.40
CA GLY A 223 -8.19 -2.25 7.39
C GLY A 223 -6.76 -2.68 7.07
N ASN A 224 -6.15 -3.35 8.05
CA ASN A 224 -4.75 -3.77 8.01
C ASN A 224 -4.54 -5.17 7.42
N ALA A 225 -5.60 -5.95 7.25
CA ALA A 225 -5.49 -7.28 6.68
C ALA A 225 -5.02 -7.21 5.22
N ARG A 226 -4.09 -8.11 4.88
CA ARG A 226 -3.44 -8.25 3.57
C ARG A 226 -3.39 -9.73 3.25
N TYR A 227 -3.65 -10.12 2.00
CA TYR A 227 -3.63 -11.53 1.61
C TYR A 227 -3.00 -11.74 0.22
N ALA A 228 -2.28 -12.84 0.07
CA ALA A 228 -1.90 -13.38 -1.23
C ALA A 228 -2.42 -14.81 -1.39
N LEU A 229 -3.18 -15.03 -2.45
CA LEU A 229 -3.73 -16.33 -2.85
C LEU A 229 -2.95 -16.81 -4.08
N LEU A 230 -2.06 -17.78 -3.86
CA LEU A 230 -1.09 -18.22 -4.85
C LEU A 230 -1.43 -19.62 -5.35
N PHE A 231 -1.46 -19.83 -6.65
CA PHE A 231 -1.82 -21.10 -7.28
C PHE A 231 -0.59 -21.72 -7.95
N LYS A 232 -0.16 -22.90 -7.52
CA LYS A 232 0.93 -23.64 -8.18
C LYS A 232 0.54 -24.04 -9.62
N PRO A 233 1.53 -24.37 -10.48
CA PRO A 233 1.25 -24.91 -11.80
C PRO A 233 0.25 -26.08 -11.76
N GLY A 234 -0.79 -26.00 -12.58
CA GLY A 234 -1.86 -26.99 -12.66
C GLY A 234 -3.19 -26.39 -13.09
N THR A 235 -4.26 -27.14 -12.85
CA THR A 235 -5.63 -26.74 -13.22
C THR A 235 -6.55 -26.83 -12.02
N TYR A 236 -7.39 -25.81 -11.88
CA TYR A 236 -8.29 -25.61 -10.75
C TYR A 236 -9.70 -25.33 -11.27
N SER A 237 -10.72 -25.62 -10.47
CA SER A 237 -12.12 -25.33 -10.80
C SER A 237 -12.72 -24.49 -9.67
N ASN A 238 -12.56 -23.17 -9.79
CA ASN A 238 -12.83 -22.24 -8.70
C ASN A 238 -13.36 -20.91 -9.22
N ASP A 239 -14.20 -20.28 -8.41
CA ASP A 239 -14.74 -18.94 -8.62
C ASP A 239 -14.03 -17.98 -7.67
N VAL A 240 -13.07 -17.20 -8.19
CA VAL A 240 -12.14 -16.44 -7.36
C VAL A 240 -12.50 -14.96 -7.34
N ASN A 241 -13.39 -14.58 -6.43
CA ASN A 241 -13.75 -13.18 -6.19
C ASN A 241 -12.68 -12.47 -5.35
N VAL A 242 -12.29 -11.26 -5.75
CA VAL A 242 -11.13 -10.55 -5.19
C VAL A 242 -11.55 -9.27 -4.46
N GLY A 243 -11.44 -9.27 -3.14
CA GLY A 243 -11.73 -8.12 -2.27
C GLY A 243 -10.54 -7.15 -2.13
N PHE A 244 -10.67 -6.18 -1.22
CA PHE A 244 -9.58 -5.25 -0.90
C PHE A 244 -8.32 -5.99 -0.41
N PHE A 245 -7.17 -5.39 -0.67
CA PHE A 245 -5.84 -5.87 -0.28
C PHE A 245 -5.58 -7.36 -0.50
N THR A 246 -6.10 -7.88 -1.61
CA THR A 246 -5.95 -9.28 -1.99
C THR A 246 -5.23 -9.35 -3.34
N GLN A 247 -4.13 -10.08 -3.36
CA GLN A 247 -3.49 -10.50 -4.61
C GLN A 247 -3.89 -11.95 -4.91
N VAL A 248 -4.31 -12.21 -6.14
CA VAL A 248 -4.46 -13.55 -6.68
C VAL A 248 -3.40 -13.74 -7.75
N ALA A 249 -2.58 -14.78 -7.63
CA ALA A 249 -1.52 -15.01 -8.61
C ALA A 249 -1.22 -16.48 -8.89
N GLY A 250 -0.82 -16.76 -10.12
CA GLY A 250 -0.27 -18.04 -10.54
C GLY A 250 1.24 -18.09 -10.30
N LEU A 251 1.73 -19.24 -9.85
CA LEU A 251 3.15 -19.52 -9.65
C LEU A 251 3.76 -20.26 -10.85
N GLY A 252 3.18 -20.07 -12.04
CA GLY A 252 3.78 -20.50 -13.30
C GLY A 252 4.79 -19.48 -13.81
N LEU A 253 5.77 -19.94 -14.58
CA LEU A 253 6.62 -19.04 -15.36
C LEU A 253 5.78 -18.30 -16.41
N THR A 254 4.77 -18.97 -16.99
CA THR A 254 3.80 -18.41 -17.94
C THR A 254 2.37 -18.60 -17.45
N PRO A 255 1.42 -17.73 -17.84
CA PRO A 255 0.05 -17.79 -17.33
C PRO A 255 -0.65 -19.13 -17.58
N ASP A 256 -0.45 -19.72 -18.76
CA ASP A 256 -1.06 -21.02 -19.14
C ASP A 256 -0.60 -22.23 -18.31
N GLN A 257 0.43 -22.07 -17.47
CA GLN A 257 0.83 -23.13 -16.54
C GLN A 257 -0.11 -23.21 -15.33
N VAL A 258 -0.93 -22.20 -15.08
CA VAL A 258 -1.89 -22.15 -13.98
C VAL A 258 -3.26 -21.76 -14.54
N ASN A 259 -4.13 -22.75 -14.71
CA ASN A 259 -5.44 -22.53 -15.30
C ASN A 259 -6.57 -22.61 -14.26
N ILE A 260 -7.41 -21.58 -14.21
CA ILE A 260 -8.66 -21.57 -13.45
C ILE A 260 -9.82 -21.82 -14.42
N ASN A 261 -10.46 -22.98 -14.33
CA ASN A 261 -11.76 -23.25 -14.97
C ASN A 261 -12.86 -22.66 -14.10
N GLY A 262 -13.24 -21.42 -14.39
CA GLY A 262 -14.06 -20.57 -13.54
C GLY A 262 -13.65 -19.11 -13.73
N HIS A 263 -13.69 -18.31 -12.67
CA HIS A 263 -13.48 -16.86 -12.75
C HIS A 263 -12.36 -16.39 -11.83
N VAL A 264 -11.74 -15.26 -12.19
CA VAL A 264 -10.88 -14.48 -11.29
C VAL A 264 -11.33 -13.03 -11.41
N HIS A 265 -12.31 -12.67 -10.59
CA HIS A 265 -13.18 -11.54 -10.88
C HIS A 265 -13.33 -10.56 -9.72
N VAL A 266 -13.76 -9.35 -10.07
CA VAL A 266 -14.11 -8.29 -9.12
C VAL A 266 -15.47 -7.74 -9.50
N GLU A 267 -16.31 -7.62 -8.47
CA GLU A 267 -17.67 -7.08 -8.54
C GLU A 267 -17.82 -5.81 -7.70
N ALA A 268 -18.88 -5.05 -7.96
CA ALA A 268 -19.23 -3.85 -7.21
C ALA A 268 -20.48 -4.01 -6.33
N ASP A 269 -20.99 -5.24 -6.20
CA ASP A 269 -22.17 -5.60 -5.39
C ASP A 269 -22.08 -5.20 -3.91
N TRP A 270 -20.87 -5.00 -3.39
CA TRP A 270 -20.66 -4.60 -1.99
C TRP A 270 -21.11 -3.18 -1.69
N TRP A 271 -21.34 -2.38 -2.74
CA TRP A 271 -21.69 -0.99 -2.58
C TRP A 271 -23.07 -0.84 -1.91
N PRO A 272 -23.20 -0.09 -0.80
CA PRO A 272 -24.38 -0.17 0.07
C PRO A 272 -25.72 0.21 -0.56
N ASP A 273 -25.72 1.06 -1.58
CA ASP A 273 -26.94 1.54 -2.24
C ASP A 273 -27.41 0.66 -3.42
N GLY A 274 -26.67 -0.42 -3.74
CA GLY A 274 -27.00 -1.34 -4.82
C GLY A 274 -26.74 -0.81 -6.24
N SER A 275 -26.10 0.36 -6.40
CA SER A 275 -25.79 0.95 -7.71
C SER A 275 -24.68 0.27 -8.50
N GLN A 276 -24.06 -0.78 -7.94
CA GLN A 276 -22.85 -1.42 -8.50
C GLN A 276 -21.72 -0.41 -8.77
N ASN A 277 -21.57 0.57 -7.86
CA ASN A 277 -20.53 1.58 -7.98
C ASN A 277 -19.14 1.00 -7.66
N ALA A 278 -18.30 0.90 -8.68
CA ALA A 278 -16.93 0.40 -8.60
C ALA A 278 -15.90 1.50 -8.33
N THR A 279 -16.28 2.76 -8.12
CA THR A 279 -15.33 3.89 -7.93
C THR A 279 -14.43 3.73 -6.72
N GLN A 280 -14.67 2.76 -5.84
CA GLN A 280 -13.81 2.43 -4.70
C GLN A 280 -13.22 1.02 -4.75
N ASN A 281 -13.33 0.29 -5.88
CA ASN A 281 -12.73 -1.04 -6.03
C ASN A 281 -11.20 -0.96 -6.23
N PHE A 282 -10.49 -0.61 -5.16
CA PHE A 282 -9.04 -0.37 -5.13
C PHE A 282 -8.23 -1.57 -4.61
N TRP A 283 -6.90 -1.40 -4.63
CA TRP A 283 -5.89 -2.14 -3.88
C TRP A 283 -6.04 -3.67 -3.96
N ARG A 284 -6.04 -4.22 -5.16
CA ARG A 284 -6.12 -5.67 -5.40
C ARG A 284 -5.35 -6.03 -6.65
N SER A 285 -5.08 -7.30 -6.93
CA SER A 285 -4.37 -7.65 -8.17
C SER A 285 -4.65 -9.07 -8.62
N ALA A 286 -4.60 -9.27 -9.94
CA ALA A 286 -4.59 -10.57 -10.58
C ALA A 286 -3.33 -10.70 -11.46
N GLU A 287 -2.56 -11.78 -11.29
CA GLU A 287 -1.30 -11.95 -12.00
C GLU A 287 -0.96 -13.40 -12.40
N GLY A 288 -0.54 -13.62 -13.65
CA GLY A 288 0.14 -14.86 -14.02
C GLY A 288 -0.76 -16.10 -14.11
N LEU A 289 -2.03 -15.93 -14.47
CA LEU A 289 -3.04 -16.99 -14.53
C LEU A 289 -3.68 -17.06 -15.92
N SER A 290 -4.04 -18.26 -16.37
CA SER A 290 -5.09 -18.40 -17.38
C SER A 290 -6.45 -18.62 -16.72
N VAL A 291 -7.49 -18.00 -17.27
CA VAL A 291 -8.86 -18.10 -16.79
C VAL A 291 -9.72 -18.60 -17.95
N THR A 292 -10.53 -19.63 -17.70
CA THR A 292 -11.50 -20.19 -18.64
C THR A 292 -12.90 -20.03 -18.03
N PRO A 293 -13.56 -18.87 -18.22
CA PRO A 293 -14.90 -18.61 -17.70
C PRO A 293 -15.91 -19.57 -18.32
N ALA A 294 -16.76 -20.19 -17.50
CA ALA A 294 -17.72 -21.19 -17.98
C ALA A 294 -18.81 -20.58 -18.88
N ASP A 295 -19.14 -19.31 -18.66
CA ASP A 295 -20.08 -18.50 -19.44
C ASP A 295 -19.39 -17.71 -20.59
N GLY A 296 -18.06 -17.84 -20.71
CA GLY A 296 -17.25 -17.13 -21.69
C GLY A 296 -16.97 -15.66 -21.37
N LEU A 297 -17.27 -15.17 -20.16
CA LEU A 297 -17.01 -13.79 -19.73
C LEU A 297 -16.41 -13.75 -18.33
N ASP A 298 -15.19 -13.21 -18.20
CA ASP A 298 -14.64 -12.81 -16.90
C ASP A 298 -14.95 -11.34 -16.61
N ARG A 299 -14.86 -10.90 -15.36
CA ARG A 299 -15.14 -9.52 -14.98
C ARG A 299 -14.09 -8.94 -14.05
N TRP A 300 -13.56 -7.77 -14.38
CA TRP A 300 -12.61 -7.03 -13.55
C TRP A 300 -13.13 -5.60 -13.34
N ALA A 301 -14.23 -5.47 -12.60
CA ALA A 301 -14.88 -4.19 -12.34
C ALA A 301 -14.15 -3.39 -11.26
N VAL A 302 -13.08 -2.71 -11.66
CA VAL A 302 -12.14 -2.05 -10.72
C VAL A 302 -12.02 -0.54 -10.95
N SER A 303 -11.40 0.13 -9.98
CA SER A 303 -10.87 1.49 -10.15
C SER A 303 -9.33 1.50 -10.08
N GLN A 304 -8.71 2.52 -9.47
CA GLN A 304 -7.25 2.66 -9.42
C GLN A 304 -6.57 1.58 -8.54
N ALA A 305 -5.26 1.37 -8.74
CA ALA A 305 -4.42 0.40 -8.02
C ALA A 305 -4.95 -1.05 -8.01
N ALA A 306 -5.50 -1.48 -9.15
CA ALA A 306 -6.03 -2.81 -9.36
C ALA A 306 -5.45 -3.50 -10.62
N PRO A 307 -4.12 -3.74 -10.68
CA PRO A 307 -3.47 -4.24 -11.89
C PRO A 307 -3.95 -5.63 -12.29
N TYR A 308 -4.12 -5.82 -13.61
CA TYR A 308 -4.41 -7.09 -14.26
C TYR A 308 -3.25 -7.46 -15.21
N ARG A 309 -2.30 -8.25 -14.71
CA ARG A 309 -0.99 -8.47 -15.35
C ARG A 309 -0.79 -9.91 -15.77
N ARG A 310 -0.20 -10.17 -16.93
CA ARG A 310 0.17 -11.55 -17.32
C ARG A 310 -1.02 -12.51 -17.20
N MET A 311 -2.18 -12.08 -17.65
CA MET A 311 -3.39 -12.89 -17.60
C MET A 311 -3.68 -13.47 -18.98
N HIS A 312 -4.24 -14.67 -19.03
CA HIS A 312 -4.78 -15.25 -20.26
C HIS A 312 -6.26 -15.57 -20.08
N VAL A 313 -7.14 -14.68 -20.53
CA VAL A 313 -8.58 -14.91 -20.49
C VAL A 313 -9.00 -15.63 -21.78
N ARG A 314 -9.43 -16.88 -21.65
CA ARG A 314 -9.95 -17.70 -22.74
C ARG A 314 -11.44 -17.43 -22.94
N GLY A 315 -11.74 -16.16 -23.21
CA GLY A 315 -13.09 -15.61 -23.27
C GLY A 315 -13.07 -14.09 -23.40
N ASN A 316 -14.21 -13.47 -23.08
CA ASN A 316 -14.37 -12.02 -23.01
C ASN A 316 -13.99 -11.50 -21.62
N LEU A 317 -13.76 -10.18 -21.51
CA LEU A 317 -13.48 -9.51 -20.24
C LEU A 317 -14.33 -8.24 -20.12
N ALA A 318 -15.19 -8.16 -19.10
CA ALA A 318 -15.90 -6.94 -18.73
C ALA A 318 -15.10 -6.14 -17.70
N LEU A 319 -14.99 -4.83 -17.88
CA LEU A 319 -14.25 -3.94 -16.98
C LEU A 319 -15.17 -3.12 -16.06
N SER A 320 -16.49 -3.31 -16.14
CA SER A 320 -17.46 -2.63 -15.30
C SER A 320 -18.56 -3.59 -14.88
N ASP A 321 -19.25 -3.23 -13.80
CA ASP A 321 -20.41 -3.96 -13.27
C ASP A 321 -21.70 -3.14 -13.41
N GLY A 322 -21.79 -2.27 -14.41
CA GLY A 322 -23.00 -1.47 -14.69
C GLY A 322 -23.07 -0.09 -14.00
N GLY A 323 -22.52 0.05 -12.80
CA GLY A 323 -22.42 1.34 -12.09
C GLY A 323 -21.21 2.19 -12.51
N TRP A 324 -20.87 3.25 -11.77
CA TRP A 324 -19.68 4.07 -12.08
C TRP A 324 -18.38 3.29 -11.86
N SER A 325 -17.37 3.52 -12.71
CA SER A 325 -16.05 2.88 -12.60
C SER A 325 -14.94 3.81 -13.10
N SER A 326 -13.79 3.81 -12.41
CA SER A 326 -12.67 4.72 -12.65
C SER A 326 -11.32 3.99 -12.66
N GLY A 327 -11.28 2.89 -13.40
CA GLY A 327 -10.08 2.11 -13.68
C GLY A 327 -9.13 2.86 -14.62
N GLY A 328 -8.08 2.21 -15.11
CA GLY A 328 -7.58 0.90 -14.69
C GLY A 328 -6.40 0.50 -15.57
N PHE A 329 -5.84 -0.67 -15.30
CA PHE A 329 -4.55 -1.06 -15.87
C PHE A 329 -4.50 -2.55 -16.24
N ILE A 330 -4.29 -2.83 -17.53
CA ILE A 330 -3.97 -4.16 -18.06
C ILE A 330 -2.58 -4.12 -18.70
N ALA A 331 -1.73 -5.10 -18.38
CA ALA A 331 -0.43 -5.23 -19.00
C ALA A 331 -0.02 -6.69 -19.24
N ASP A 332 0.71 -6.91 -20.33
CA ASP A 332 1.30 -8.21 -20.64
C ASP A 332 0.27 -9.35 -20.69
N SER A 333 -0.98 -9.05 -21.06
CA SER A 333 -2.11 -9.98 -20.97
C SER A 333 -2.66 -10.36 -22.35
N LYS A 334 -3.28 -11.54 -22.43
CA LYS A 334 -3.97 -12.04 -23.62
C LYS A 334 -5.45 -12.27 -23.29
N ILE A 335 -6.34 -11.59 -23.98
CA ILE A 335 -7.79 -11.80 -23.90
C ILE A 335 -8.20 -12.32 -25.27
N ASP A 336 -8.63 -13.59 -25.35
CA ASP A 336 -8.96 -14.22 -26.63
C ASP A 336 -10.18 -13.57 -27.28
N GLY A 337 -11.14 -13.12 -26.47
CA GLY A 337 -12.37 -12.47 -26.90
C GLY A 337 -12.30 -10.93 -26.89
N GLN A 338 -13.46 -10.32 -26.68
CA GLN A 338 -13.64 -8.88 -26.59
C GLN A 338 -13.43 -8.38 -25.15
N ILE A 339 -12.70 -7.28 -25.01
CA ILE A 339 -12.70 -6.48 -23.79
C ILE A 339 -13.84 -5.45 -23.89
N GLN A 340 -14.69 -5.40 -22.87
CA GLN A 340 -15.82 -4.48 -22.77
C GLN A 340 -15.53 -3.46 -21.67
N SER A 341 -15.28 -2.20 -22.05
CA SER A 341 -15.01 -1.14 -21.06
C SER A 341 -16.22 -0.83 -20.19
N GLY A 342 -17.42 -1.01 -20.74
CA GLY A 342 -18.67 -0.59 -20.11
C GLY A 342 -18.61 0.87 -19.68
N SER A 343 -18.88 1.14 -18.40
CA SER A 343 -18.92 2.50 -17.83
C SER A 343 -17.55 3.11 -17.50
N GLN A 344 -16.45 2.37 -17.70
CA GLN A 344 -15.11 2.81 -17.31
C GLN A 344 -14.77 4.18 -17.89
N GLN A 345 -14.51 5.14 -17.00
CA GLN A 345 -14.17 6.52 -17.36
C GLN A 345 -12.92 6.56 -18.25
N GLN A 346 -11.88 5.84 -17.85
CA GLN A 346 -10.62 5.72 -18.55
C GLN A 346 -10.01 4.34 -18.32
N PHE A 347 -9.02 3.95 -19.13
CA PHE A 347 -8.26 2.73 -18.91
C PHE A 347 -6.95 2.72 -19.72
N LEU A 348 -5.88 2.12 -19.20
CA LEU A 348 -4.68 1.79 -19.96
C LEU A 348 -4.58 0.29 -20.20
N THR A 349 -4.41 -0.11 -21.46
CA THR A 349 -4.02 -1.47 -21.85
C THR A 349 -2.72 -1.47 -22.63
N ARG A 350 -1.65 -2.05 -22.10
CA ARG A 350 -0.34 -2.06 -22.76
C ARG A 350 0.26 -3.44 -22.98
N ASN A 351 1.09 -3.57 -24.02
CA ASN A 351 1.82 -4.80 -24.37
C ASN A 351 0.97 -6.06 -24.27
N SER A 352 -0.28 -5.98 -24.73
CA SER A 352 -1.27 -7.03 -24.56
C SER A 352 -1.79 -7.49 -25.92
N ALA A 353 -2.51 -8.60 -25.94
CA ALA A 353 -3.27 -9.05 -27.08
C ALA A 353 -4.75 -9.15 -26.69
N MET A 354 -5.64 -8.60 -27.51
CA MET A 354 -7.08 -8.72 -27.34
C MET A 354 -7.72 -9.13 -28.67
N GLY A 355 -8.81 -9.88 -28.64
CA GLY A 355 -9.58 -10.17 -29.85
C GLY A 355 -10.22 -8.89 -30.42
N SER A 356 -10.83 -8.08 -29.56
CA SER A 356 -11.29 -6.72 -29.90
C SER A 356 -11.54 -5.89 -28.63
N TRP A 357 -11.81 -4.61 -28.81
CA TRP A 357 -12.26 -3.70 -27.76
C TRP A 357 -13.63 -3.12 -28.08
N ASN A 358 -14.49 -2.98 -27.07
CA ASN A 358 -15.79 -2.32 -27.17
C ASN A 358 -16.05 -1.40 -25.98
N GLY A 359 -16.66 -0.24 -26.27
CA GLY A 359 -17.00 0.78 -25.29
C GLY A 359 -15.91 1.83 -25.08
N SER A 360 -16.35 3.03 -24.70
CA SER A 360 -15.47 4.14 -24.36
C SER A 360 -16.25 5.15 -23.52
N ASN A 361 -15.56 5.82 -22.59
CA ASN A 361 -16.08 7.02 -21.94
C ASN A 361 -15.20 8.23 -22.25
N TRP A 362 -14.20 8.55 -21.43
CA TRP A 362 -13.39 9.77 -21.61
C TRP A 362 -12.00 9.53 -22.19
N ASN A 363 -11.30 8.47 -21.80
CA ASN A 363 -9.90 8.28 -22.20
C ASN A 363 -9.47 6.79 -22.17
N GLN A 364 -9.62 6.06 -23.27
CA GLN A 364 -9.10 4.68 -23.37
C GLN A 364 -7.79 4.67 -24.14
N VAL A 365 -6.71 4.21 -23.50
CA VAL A 365 -5.35 4.30 -24.02
C VAL A 365 -4.78 2.90 -24.25
N PHE A 366 -4.18 2.72 -25.42
CA PHE A 366 -3.56 1.47 -25.85
C PHE A 366 -2.11 1.72 -26.24
N VAL A 367 -1.18 0.91 -25.72
CA VAL A 367 0.25 1.06 -26.02
C VAL A 367 0.87 -0.28 -26.32
N GLY A 368 1.29 -0.52 -27.56
CA GLY A 368 1.87 -1.80 -27.95
C GLY A 368 0.88 -2.97 -27.84
N SER A 369 -0.42 -2.72 -27.92
CA SER A 369 -1.44 -3.76 -27.74
C SER A 369 -2.05 -4.17 -29.08
N THR A 370 -1.93 -5.46 -29.44
CA THR A 370 -2.50 -6.00 -30.67
C THR A 370 -4.00 -6.23 -30.51
N GLY A 371 -4.78 -5.91 -31.54
CA GLY A 371 -6.25 -5.95 -31.49
C GLY A 371 -6.90 -4.72 -30.83
N ALA A 372 -6.09 -3.74 -30.42
CA ALA A 372 -6.58 -2.42 -30.03
C ALA A 372 -7.26 -1.71 -31.20
N PRO A 373 -8.26 -0.85 -30.94
CA PRO A 373 -8.86 -0.02 -31.97
C PRO A 373 -7.83 0.97 -32.53
N ALA A 374 -8.07 1.51 -33.73
CA ALA A 374 -7.21 2.56 -34.27
C ALA A 374 -7.32 3.86 -33.44
N GLN A 375 -6.29 4.69 -33.49
CA GLN A 375 -6.33 6.06 -32.97
C GLN A 375 -7.56 6.80 -33.52
N SER A 376 -8.41 7.34 -32.64
CA SER A 376 -9.64 8.02 -33.05
C SER A 376 -10.07 9.16 -32.11
N PHE A 377 -9.25 9.52 -31.12
CA PHE A 377 -9.55 10.64 -30.25
C PHE A 377 -9.84 11.91 -31.08
N PRO A 378 -10.95 12.63 -30.81
CA PRO A 378 -11.78 12.57 -29.60
C PRO A 378 -13.00 11.63 -29.67
N THR A 379 -13.31 11.00 -30.82
CA THR A 379 -14.57 10.25 -30.97
C THR A 379 -14.43 9.01 -31.86
N PRO A 380 -14.51 7.79 -31.28
CA PRO A 380 -14.44 7.51 -29.84
C PRO A 380 -13.06 7.93 -29.27
N PRO A 381 -12.96 8.25 -27.96
CA PRO A 381 -11.73 8.75 -27.35
C PRO A 381 -10.71 7.63 -27.09
N TYR A 382 -10.18 7.10 -28.20
CA TYR A 382 -9.13 6.10 -28.22
C TYR A 382 -7.79 6.74 -28.57
N THR A 383 -6.85 6.63 -27.64
CA THR A 383 -5.44 6.96 -27.85
C THR A 383 -4.67 5.66 -28.10
N THR A 384 -4.07 5.49 -29.27
CA THR A 384 -3.40 4.24 -29.66
C THR A 384 -1.98 4.50 -30.13
N VAL A 385 -1.02 3.99 -29.36
CA VAL A 385 0.41 4.05 -29.63
C VAL A 385 0.91 2.65 -30.00
N GLY A 386 1.58 2.53 -31.14
CA GLY A 386 1.92 1.22 -31.72
C GLY A 386 2.89 0.35 -30.89
N SER A 387 3.69 0.93 -30.00
CA SER A 387 4.64 0.20 -29.16
C SER A 387 5.02 0.98 -27.91
N SER A 388 5.35 0.29 -26.82
CA SER A 388 6.07 0.88 -25.68
C SER A 388 7.55 1.06 -26.03
N PRO A 389 8.10 2.29 -26.11
CA PRO A 389 9.48 2.49 -26.58
C PRO A 389 10.53 1.80 -25.72
N THR A 390 10.35 1.78 -24.41
CA THR A 390 11.19 1.06 -23.45
C THR A 390 10.34 0.64 -22.27
N ILE A 391 10.41 -0.63 -21.88
CA ILE A 391 9.60 -1.21 -20.80
C ILE A 391 10.25 -2.49 -20.28
N ALA A 392 10.15 -2.75 -18.99
CA ALA A 392 10.38 -4.07 -18.42
C ALA A 392 9.12 -4.47 -17.66
N GLU A 393 8.68 -5.72 -17.81
CA GLU A 393 7.52 -6.20 -17.05
C GLU A 393 7.89 -6.43 -15.58
N LYS A 394 6.87 -6.40 -14.71
CA LYS A 394 7.02 -6.57 -13.26
C LYS A 394 7.67 -7.92 -12.91
N PRO A 395 8.61 -7.99 -11.94
CA PRO A 395 9.04 -9.26 -11.38
C PRO A 395 7.90 -10.02 -10.69
N TYR A 396 7.94 -11.35 -10.72
CA TYR A 396 6.92 -12.19 -10.11
C TYR A 396 7.51 -13.47 -9.52
N LEU A 397 6.87 -13.94 -8.44
CA LEU A 397 7.20 -15.21 -7.80
C LEU A 397 6.64 -16.36 -8.66
N TYR A 398 7.43 -17.41 -8.86
CA TYR A 398 6.99 -18.62 -9.53
C TYR A 398 7.68 -19.85 -8.94
N VAL A 399 7.18 -21.03 -9.28
CA VAL A 399 7.75 -22.34 -8.93
C VAL A 399 8.29 -22.99 -10.20
N ASP A 400 9.57 -23.35 -10.22
CA ASP A 400 10.18 -24.03 -11.35
C ASP A 400 9.79 -25.53 -11.43
N SER A 401 10.23 -26.20 -12.49
CA SER A 401 9.92 -27.62 -12.72
C SER A 401 10.51 -28.56 -11.66
N ALA A 402 11.50 -28.12 -10.87
CA ALA A 402 12.06 -28.87 -9.75
C ALA A 402 11.30 -28.62 -8.44
N GLY A 403 10.28 -27.75 -8.46
CA GLY A 403 9.49 -27.37 -7.31
C GLY A 403 10.09 -26.23 -6.48
N ALA A 404 11.19 -25.61 -6.93
CA ALA A 404 11.86 -24.54 -6.19
C ALA A 404 11.22 -23.19 -6.49
N TYR A 405 11.08 -22.37 -5.44
CA TYR A 405 10.59 -21.00 -5.57
C TYR A 405 11.67 -20.08 -6.10
N GLN A 406 11.26 -19.25 -7.05
CA GLN A 406 12.10 -18.35 -7.81
C GLN A 406 11.35 -17.02 -7.98
N VAL A 407 12.09 -15.93 -8.15
CA VAL A 407 11.53 -14.67 -8.67
C VAL A 407 12.05 -14.47 -10.08
N PHE A 408 11.15 -14.48 -11.06
CA PHE A 408 11.52 -14.14 -12.44
C PHE A 408 11.58 -12.62 -12.59
N VAL A 409 12.68 -12.13 -13.17
CA VAL A 409 12.91 -10.72 -13.48
C VAL A 409 12.92 -10.57 -15.00
N PRO A 410 11.80 -10.09 -15.60
CA PRO A 410 11.72 -9.89 -17.05
C PRO A 410 12.79 -8.93 -17.58
N ALA A 411 13.31 -9.24 -18.76
CA ALA A 411 14.28 -8.40 -19.44
C ALA A 411 13.66 -7.08 -19.93
N LEU A 412 14.49 -6.04 -20.07
CA LEU A 412 14.11 -4.81 -20.74
C LEU A 412 13.78 -5.08 -22.21
N ARG A 413 12.66 -4.55 -22.69
CA ARG A 413 12.24 -4.58 -24.09
C ARG A 413 12.20 -3.16 -24.64
N ASN A 414 12.64 -3.00 -25.89
CA ASN A 414 12.51 -1.76 -26.63
C ASN A 414 11.50 -1.94 -27.76
N ASN A 415 10.72 -0.89 -28.04
CA ASN A 415 9.62 -0.91 -29.01
C ASN A 415 8.71 -2.15 -28.80
N ALA A 416 8.38 -2.43 -27.55
CA ALA A 416 7.62 -3.60 -27.18
C ALA A 416 6.17 -3.50 -27.70
N ALA A 417 5.68 -4.63 -28.20
CA ALA A 417 4.28 -4.83 -28.52
C ALA A 417 3.91 -6.29 -28.25
N GLY A 418 2.66 -6.54 -27.86
CA GLY A 418 2.16 -7.84 -27.45
C GLY A 418 2.82 -8.38 -26.18
N THR A 419 2.37 -9.56 -25.78
CA THR A 419 2.81 -10.20 -24.53
C THR A 419 4.25 -10.71 -24.61
N THR A 420 4.89 -10.86 -23.46
CA THR A 420 6.23 -11.43 -23.30
C THR A 420 6.25 -12.94 -23.44
N TRP A 421 5.10 -13.60 -23.26
CA TRP A 421 5.03 -15.03 -22.93
C TRP A 421 4.21 -15.85 -23.94
N ALA A 422 3.36 -15.24 -24.77
CA ALA A 422 2.51 -16.02 -25.69
C ALA A 422 3.30 -16.70 -26.81
N SER A 423 4.48 -16.18 -27.15
CA SER A 423 5.36 -16.73 -28.18
C SER A 423 6.47 -17.64 -27.63
N GLY A 424 6.36 -18.07 -26.38
CA GLY A 424 7.32 -18.96 -25.71
C GLY A 424 7.83 -18.42 -24.40
N THR A 425 8.99 -18.92 -23.95
CA THR A 425 9.59 -18.52 -22.69
C THR A 425 9.95 -17.03 -22.70
N PRO A 426 9.45 -16.23 -21.73
CA PRO A 426 9.79 -14.82 -21.67
C PRO A 426 11.30 -14.64 -21.43
N ALA A 427 11.89 -13.62 -22.04
CA ALA A 427 13.28 -13.25 -21.78
C ALA A 427 13.43 -12.61 -20.39
N GLY A 428 14.44 -13.02 -19.63
CA GLY A 428 14.69 -12.53 -18.27
C GLY A 428 15.60 -13.48 -17.50
N SER A 429 15.69 -13.27 -16.19
CA SER A 429 16.50 -14.08 -15.28
C SER A 429 15.69 -14.53 -14.06
N SER A 430 15.92 -15.77 -13.61
CA SER A 430 15.32 -16.28 -12.37
C SER A 430 16.30 -16.15 -11.21
N LEU A 431 15.84 -15.51 -10.14
CA LEU A 431 16.58 -15.38 -8.89
C LEU A 431 16.02 -16.38 -7.87
N PRO A 432 16.86 -17.27 -7.28
CA PRO A 432 16.37 -18.23 -6.30
C PRO A 432 15.87 -17.53 -5.05
N ILE A 433 14.84 -18.08 -4.41
CA ILE A 433 14.27 -17.53 -3.17
C ILE A 433 15.32 -17.35 -2.07
N SER A 434 16.40 -18.15 -2.08
CA SER A 434 17.55 -18.00 -1.17
C SER A 434 18.33 -16.70 -1.33
N SER A 435 18.21 -16.01 -2.46
CA SER A 435 18.76 -14.66 -2.69
C SER A 435 17.90 -13.54 -2.08
N PHE A 436 16.70 -13.87 -1.60
CA PHE A 436 15.78 -12.93 -0.97
C PHE A 436 15.81 -13.06 0.55
N TYR A 437 15.63 -11.93 1.22
CA TYR A 437 15.13 -11.87 2.58
C TYR A 437 13.60 -11.80 2.52
N VAL A 438 12.94 -12.75 3.17
CA VAL A 438 11.48 -12.83 3.22
C VAL A 438 11.00 -12.00 4.40
N VAL A 439 10.54 -10.77 4.13
CA VAL A 439 10.13 -9.81 5.16
C VAL A 439 8.76 -10.22 5.72
N LYS A 440 8.64 -10.37 7.04
CA LYS A 440 7.44 -10.83 7.76
C LYS A 440 7.09 -9.91 8.92
N SER A 441 5.87 -10.07 9.44
CA SER A 441 5.44 -9.37 10.65
C SER A 441 6.47 -9.52 11.77
N GLY A 442 6.82 -8.40 12.43
CA GLY A 442 7.87 -8.32 13.44
C GLY A 442 9.25 -7.89 12.92
N ASP A 443 9.48 -7.90 11.61
CA ASP A 443 10.72 -7.37 11.04
C ASP A 443 10.80 -5.85 11.22
N THR A 444 11.95 -5.38 11.71
CA THR A 444 12.23 -3.95 11.86
C THR A 444 12.88 -3.40 10.60
N ALA A 445 12.79 -2.08 10.40
CA ALA A 445 13.54 -1.40 9.33
C ALA A 445 15.06 -1.65 9.43
N ALA A 446 15.61 -1.85 10.64
CA ALA A 446 17.02 -2.22 10.83
C ALA A 446 17.36 -3.60 10.27
N THR A 447 16.50 -4.59 10.54
CA THR A 447 16.66 -5.94 10.00
C THR A 447 16.59 -5.93 8.47
N ILE A 448 15.62 -5.21 7.91
CA ILE A 448 15.45 -5.10 6.45
C ILE A 448 16.66 -4.41 5.80
N ASN A 449 17.13 -3.30 6.36
CA ASN A 449 18.34 -2.62 5.87
C ASN A 449 19.59 -3.49 5.99
N ALA A 450 19.74 -4.25 7.08
CA ALA A 450 20.85 -5.19 7.23
C ALA A 450 20.83 -6.27 6.15
N ALA A 451 19.66 -6.78 5.77
CA ALA A 451 19.53 -7.74 4.68
C ALA A 451 19.90 -7.13 3.32
N LEU A 452 19.45 -5.91 3.03
CA LEU A 452 19.84 -5.16 1.82
C LEU A 452 21.36 -4.96 1.75
N ALA A 453 21.97 -4.53 2.87
CA ALA A 453 23.41 -4.35 2.99
C ALA A 453 24.19 -5.67 2.84
N ALA A 454 23.62 -6.78 3.30
CA ALA A 454 24.18 -8.13 3.14
C ALA A 454 24.03 -8.72 1.73
N GLY A 455 23.53 -7.96 0.75
CA GLY A 455 23.43 -8.43 -0.63
C GLY A 455 22.10 -9.15 -0.96
N LYS A 456 21.11 -9.14 -0.06
CA LYS A 456 19.80 -9.75 -0.34
C LYS A 456 18.90 -8.85 -1.17
N ASN A 457 18.00 -9.48 -1.92
CA ASN A 457 16.77 -8.88 -2.42
C ASN A 457 15.69 -8.93 -1.32
N LEU A 458 14.55 -8.29 -1.50
CA LEU A 458 13.43 -8.34 -0.56
C LEU A 458 12.20 -8.96 -1.20
N LEU A 459 11.64 -9.97 -0.55
CA LEU A 459 10.29 -10.45 -0.82
C LEU A 459 9.43 -10.07 0.38
N VAL A 460 8.59 -9.06 0.23
CA VAL A 460 7.78 -8.51 1.32
C VAL A 460 6.44 -9.24 1.33
N THR A 461 6.22 -10.06 2.37
CA THR A 461 4.96 -10.83 2.49
C THR A 461 3.78 -9.90 2.80
N PRO A 462 2.52 -10.35 2.65
CA PRO A 462 1.37 -9.49 2.89
C PRO A 462 1.30 -9.03 4.36
N GLY A 463 1.38 -7.72 4.58
CA GLY A 463 1.34 -7.10 5.90
C GLY A 463 1.46 -5.58 5.84
N VAL A 464 1.31 -4.94 7.00
CA VAL A 464 1.55 -3.50 7.21
C VAL A 464 2.77 -3.36 8.11
N TYR A 465 3.79 -2.66 7.63
CA TYR A 465 5.13 -2.63 8.19
C TYR A 465 5.50 -1.19 8.58
N HIS A 466 5.53 -0.94 9.88
CA HIS A 466 5.96 0.34 10.43
C HIS A 466 7.49 0.47 10.41
N LEU A 467 7.97 1.59 9.88
CA LEU A 467 9.38 1.89 9.69
C LEU A 467 9.79 3.02 10.62
N ASN A 468 10.75 2.77 11.50
CA ASN A 468 11.36 3.78 12.37
C ASN A 468 12.66 4.39 11.78
N GLN A 469 13.08 3.92 10.61
CA GLN A 469 14.16 4.50 9.81
C GLN A 469 13.96 4.17 8.33
N THR A 470 14.50 5.03 7.45
CA THR A 470 14.37 4.88 6.00
C THR A 470 15.01 3.60 5.50
N LEU A 471 14.34 2.89 4.60
CA LEU A 471 14.91 1.75 3.90
C LEU A 471 15.83 2.23 2.78
N ASN A 472 17.05 1.69 2.71
CA ASN A 472 18.08 2.14 1.78
C ASN A 472 18.42 1.03 0.77
N VAL A 473 17.92 1.16 -0.45
CA VAL A 473 18.22 0.26 -1.57
C VAL A 473 19.42 0.80 -2.35
N THR A 474 20.62 0.35 -1.98
CA THR A 474 21.88 0.92 -2.49
C THR A 474 22.59 0.06 -3.52
N ARG A 475 22.21 -1.21 -3.67
CA ARG A 475 22.85 -2.16 -4.59
C ARG A 475 22.12 -2.20 -5.93
N ALA A 476 22.87 -2.09 -7.03
CA ALA A 476 22.35 -2.29 -8.38
C ALA A 476 21.64 -3.65 -8.51
N ASN A 477 20.63 -3.72 -9.38
CA ASN A 477 19.81 -4.91 -9.64
C ASN A 477 19.05 -5.48 -8.42
N THR A 478 18.92 -4.72 -7.33
CA THR A 478 18.12 -5.16 -6.19
C THR A 478 16.66 -5.25 -6.58
N VAL A 479 16.03 -6.38 -6.24
CA VAL A 479 14.58 -6.57 -6.36
C VAL A 479 13.94 -6.40 -4.99
N VAL A 480 12.93 -5.54 -4.91
CA VAL A 480 11.99 -5.43 -3.79
C VAL A 480 10.61 -5.74 -4.34
N LEU A 481 10.11 -6.94 -4.05
CA LEU A 481 8.83 -7.44 -4.52
C LEU A 481 7.87 -7.61 -3.34
N GLY A 482 6.76 -6.88 -3.33
CA GLY A 482 5.67 -7.05 -2.39
C GLY A 482 4.64 -8.07 -2.88
N LEU A 483 4.10 -8.84 -1.94
CA LEU A 483 2.96 -9.74 -2.13
C LEU A 483 1.74 -9.17 -1.40
N GLY A 484 0.54 -9.37 -1.96
CA GLY A 484 -0.72 -9.04 -1.29
C GLY A 484 -0.84 -7.59 -0.84
N LEU A 485 -0.35 -6.64 -1.64
CA LEU A 485 -0.35 -5.20 -1.33
C LEU A 485 0.40 -4.89 -0.01
N ALA A 486 1.55 -5.54 0.18
CA ALA A 486 2.46 -5.25 1.29
C ALA A 486 2.69 -3.74 1.43
N THR A 487 2.54 -3.24 2.66
CA THR A 487 2.43 -1.81 2.94
C THR A 487 3.56 -1.35 3.86
N PHE A 488 4.31 -0.32 3.48
CA PHE A 488 5.25 0.36 4.37
C PHE A 488 4.66 1.65 4.92
N VAL A 489 4.81 1.88 6.22
CA VAL A 489 4.36 3.08 6.94
C VAL A 489 5.56 3.74 7.62
N PRO A 490 6.03 4.92 7.18
CA PRO A 490 7.11 5.62 7.87
C PRO A 490 6.59 6.34 9.13
N ASP A 491 7.20 6.02 10.27
CA ASP A 491 6.89 6.66 11.55
C ASP A 491 7.82 7.85 11.82
N GLY A 492 7.37 8.80 12.64
CA GLY A 492 8.22 9.91 13.09
C GLY A 492 8.63 10.91 12.00
N GLY A 493 7.98 10.89 10.83
CA GLY A 493 8.24 11.85 9.75
C GLY A 493 9.49 11.55 8.92
N ILE A 494 10.01 10.33 9.01
CA ILE A 494 11.08 9.85 8.12
C ILE A 494 10.57 9.65 6.70
N ASP A 495 11.48 9.51 5.75
CA ASP A 495 11.14 9.00 4.43
C ASP A 495 11.02 7.46 4.47
N ALA A 496 10.16 6.85 3.66
CA ALA A 496 9.95 5.40 3.69
C ALA A 496 11.09 4.64 3.00
N VAL A 497 11.38 4.98 1.74
CA VAL A 497 12.36 4.25 0.91
C VAL A 497 13.21 5.22 0.09
N HIS A 498 14.52 5.05 0.17
CA HIS A 498 15.51 5.69 -0.71
C HIS A 498 16.17 4.63 -1.59
N VAL A 499 16.21 4.88 -2.89
CA VAL A 499 16.99 4.11 -3.87
C VAL A 499 18.20 4.96 -4.28
N ALA A 500 19.40 4.38 -4.28
CA ALA A 500 20.60 5.06 -4.76
C ALA A 500 20.58 5.28 -6.30
N ASP A 501 21.48 6.11 -6.82
CA ASP A 501 21.66 6.32 -8.27
C ASP A 501 22.41 5.10 -8.89
N VAL A 502 21.73 3.96 -8.95
CA VAL A 502 22.28 2.67 -9.39
C VAL A 502 21.38 2.00 -10.42
N ASP A 503 21.98 1.16 -11.25
CA ASP A 503 21.28 0.44 -12.32
C ASP A 503 20.28 -0.60 -11.79
N GLY A 504 19.21 -0.80 -12.56
CA GLY A 504 18.46 -2.06 -12.59
C GLY A 504 17.62 -2.39 -11.37
N VAL A 505 17.43 -1.48 -10.42
CA VAL A 505 16.57 -1.74 -9.25
C VAL A 505 15.14 -2.01 -9.73
N ARG A 506 14.46 -2.96 -9.07
CA ARG A 506 13.05 -3.27 -9.31
C ARG A 506 12.29 -3.08 -8.00
N ILE A 507 11.39 -2.10 -7.95
CA ILE A 507 10.45 -1.92 -6.83
C ILE A 507 9.06 -2.27 -7.35
N ALA A 508 8.43 -3.28 -6.76
CA ALA A 508 7.21 -3.85 -7.32
C ALA A 508 6.17 -4.25 -6.26
N GLY A 509 4.89 -3.93 -6.50
CA GLY A 509 3.76 -4.45 -5.71
C GLY A 509 3.71 -3.94 -4.26
N LEU A 510 4.03 -2.65 -4.05
CA LEU A 510 4.07 -2.03 -2.72
C LEU A 510 3.08 -0.89 -2.60
N LEU A 511 2.48 -0.76 -1.41
CA LEU A 511 1.81 0.44 -0.97
C LEU A 511 2.70 1.19 0.03
N LEU A 512 2.92 2.48 -0.18
CA LEU A 512 3.54 3.38 0.79
C LEU A 512 2.42 4.23 1.40
N ASP A 513 2.15 4.01 2.68
CA ASP A 513 1.05 4.66 3.40
C ASP A 513 1.63 5.64 4.41
N ALA A 514 1.29 6.93 4.30
CA ALA A 514 1.95 7.96 5.09
C ALA A 514 1.61 7.87 6.58
N GLY A 515 2.62 8.00 7.43
CA GLY A 515 2.43 8.18 8.88
C GLY A 515 1.80 9.53 9.23
N THR A 516 1.37 9.67 10.49
CA THR A 516 0.70 10.88 11.00
C THR A 516 1.63 12.09 11.12
N THR A 517 2.94 11.84 11.23
CA THR A 517 3.98 12.89 11.18
C THR A 517 4.41 13.08 9.73
N ASN A 518 4.44 14.33 9.26
CA ASN A 518 4.74 14.65 7.87
C ASN A 518 6.14 14.17 7.46
N SER A 519 6.20 13.20 6.55
CA SER A 519 7.42 12.85 5.83
C SER A 519 7.78 13.92 4.81
N ASN A 520 9.08 14.13 4.57
CA ASN A 520 9.50 15.02 3.49
C ASN A 520 9.23 14.36 2.13
N ILE A 521 9.65 13.11 1.96
CA ILE A 521 9.48 12.30 0.75
C ILE A 521 9.07 10.88 1.16
N LEU A 522 8.07 10.23 0.54
CA LEU A 522 7.85 8.79 0.85
C LEU A 522 8.80 7.89 0.07
N LEU A 523 8.88 8.06 -1.25
CA LEU A 523 9.82 7.33 -2.12
C LEU A 523 10.76 8.29 -2.85
N GLN A 524 12.06 8.14 -2.63
CA GLN A 524 13.10 8.82 -3.40
C GLN A 524 13.84 7.82 -4.29
N VAL A 525 13.93 8.09 -5.60
CA VAL A 525 14.73 7.31 -6.55
C VAL A 525 15.90 8.14 -7.06
N GLY A 526 17.10 7.80 -6.60
CA GLY A 526 18.31 8.59 -6.76
C GLY A 526 18.35 9.77 -5.79
N PRO A 527 19.52 10.13 -5.22
CA PRO A 527 19.67 11.37 -4.48
C PRO A 527 19.52 12.60 -5.38
N ALA A 528 19.28 13.77 -4.78
CA ALA A 528 19.26 15.04 -5.51
C ALA A 528 20.60 15.26 -6.26
N GLY A 529 20.53 15.73 -7.51
CA GLY A 529 21.71 15.92 -8.35
C GLY A 529 22.21 14.66 -9.07
N SER A 530 21.43 13.57 -9.07
CA SER A 530 21.69 12.38 -9.90
C SER A 530 21.86 12.77 -11.36
N THR A 531 22.92 12.26 -12.00
CA THR A 531 23.28 12.59 -13.40
C THR A 531 23.65 11.37 -14.22
N ALA A 532 23.82 10.19 -13.61
CA ALA A 532 24.14 8.97 -14.33
C ALA A 532 23.01 8.60 -15.31
N SER A 533 23.35 8.07 -16.48
CA SER A 533 22.36 7.47 -17.37
C SER A 533 22.24 5.99 -17.06
N HIS A 534 21.00 5.52 -16.94
CA HIS A 534 20.66 4.12 -16.68
C HIS A 534 19.92 3.48 -17.87
N ALA A 535 20.07 4.02 -19.08
CA ALA A 535 19.26 3.63 -20.25
C ALA A 535 19.34 2.13 -20.59
N ALA A 536 20.49 1.49 -20.37
CA ALA A 536 20.69 0.07 -20.65
C ALA A 536 20.06 -0.86 -19.60
N ASN A 537 19.90 -0.36 -18.37
CA ASN A 537 19.36 -1.14 -17.26
C ASN A 537 18.70 -0.18 -16.24
N PRO A 538 17.53 0.37 -16.58
CA PRO A 538 16.90 1.40 -15.77
C PRO A 538 16.36 0.81 -14.47
N THR A 539 16.22 1.67 -13.45
CA THR A 539 15.35 1.36 -12.31
C THR A 539 13.89 1.37 -12.78
N VAL A 540 13.10 0.38 -12.34
CA VAL A 540 11.70 0.20 -12.72
C VAL A 540 10.82 0.13 -11.49
N LEU A 541 9.74 0.92 -11.49
CA LEU A 541 8.71 0.96 -10.46
C LEU A 541 7.43 0.36 -11.05
N SER A 542 6.96 -0.76 -10.52
CA SER A 542 5.77 -1.45 -11.05
C SER A 542 4.72 -1.68 -9.97
N ASP A 543 3.49 -1.20 -10.15
CA ASP A 543 2.44 -1.29 -9.12
C ASP A 543 2.91 -0.70 -7.78
N VAL A 544 3.48 0.50 -7.84
CA VAL A 544 3.89 1.28 -6.66
C VAL A 544 2.80 2.28 -6.36
N PHE A 545 2.16 2.10 -5.21
CA PHE A 545 1.02 2.91 -4.78
C PHE A 545 1.41 3.77 -3.58
N VAL A 546 0.79 4.93 -3.46
CA VAL A 546 0.95 5.82 -2.32
C VAL A 546 -0.41 6.25 -1.80
N ARG A 547 -0.58 6.25 -0.48
CA ARG A 547 -1.76 6.77 0.21
C ARG A 547 -1.38 7.81 1.26
N ILE A 548 -2.02 8.97 1.21
CA ILE A 548 -1.90 10.04 2.21
C ILE A 548 -3.26 10.33 2.84
N GLY A 549 -3.54 9.77 4.02
CA GLY A 549 -4.86 9.90 4.64
C GLY A 549 -5.71 8.63 4.50
N GLY A 550 -7.00 8.72 4.81
CA GLY A 550 -7.97 7.65 4.59
C GLY A 550 -8.01 6.66 5.75
N SER A 551 -6.97 5.85 5.95
CA SER A 551 -6.91 4.94 7.11
C SER A 551 -6.53 5.66 8.41
N ILE A 552 -5.53 6.54 8.33
CA ILE A 552 -5.04 7.45 9.38
C ILE A 552 -4.86 8.85 8.80
N ALA A 553 -4.65 9.88 9.62
CA ALA A 553 -4.37 11.25 9.17
C ALA A 553 -2.92 11.42 8.65
N GLY A 554 -2.58 10.64 7.62
CA GLY A 554 -1.24 10.58 7.03
C GLY A 554 -0.84 11.89 6.35
N LYS A 555 0.46 12.23 6.36
CA LYS A 555 0.98 13.48 5.77
C LYS A 555 2.30 13.25 5.05
N ALA A 556 2.49 13.89 3.90
CA ALA A 556 3.78 13.93 3.22
C ALA A 556 3.94 15.21 2.41
N THR A 557 5.14 15.76 2.34
CA THR A 557 5.39 16.93 1.50
C THR A 557 5.47 16.55 0.01
N VAL A 558 6.26 15.54 -0.33
CA VAL A 558 6.29 14.92 -1.67
C VAL A 558 6.04 13.42 -1.52
N SER A 559 5.14 12.85 -2.31
CA SER A 559 4.90 11.40 -2.23
C SER A 559 6.00 10.61 -2.95
N VAL A 560 6.31 10.95 -4.20
CA VAL A 560 7.34 10.28 -4.99
C VAL A 560 8.25 11.32 -5.63
N GLN A 561 9.56 11.17 -5.44
CA GLN A 561 10.58 11.98 -6.10
C GLN A 561 11.55 11.10 -6.89
N ILE A 562 11.68 11.38 -8.19
CA ILE A 562 12.55 10.65 -9.11
C ILE A 562 13.65 11.57 -9.59
N ASN A 563 14.87 11.35 -9.11
CA ASN A 563 16.06 12.10 -9.51
C ASN A 563 16.91 11.34 -10.54
N SER A 564 16.97 10.01 -10.46
CA SER A 564 17.72 9.20 -11.43
C SER A 564 17.16 9.33 -12.85
N ASN A 565 18.05 9.36 -13.84
CA ASN A 565 17.64 9.36 -15.24
C ASN A 565 17.10 7.98 -15.65
N ASN A 566 16.34 7.94 -16.74
CA ASN A 566 15.87 6.73 -17.41
C ASN A 566 14.91 5.83 -16.60
N VAL A 567 14.47 6.25 -15.42
CA VAL A 567 13.52 5.48 -14.60
C VAL A 567 12.24 5.18 -15.38
N ILE A 568 11.76 3.95 -15.27
CA ILE A 568 10.48 3.54 -15.85
C ILE A 568 9.46 3.40 -14.71
N GLY A 569 8.44 4.23 -14.73
CA GLY A 569 7.23 4.04 -13.94
C GLY A 569 6.21 3.25 -14.73
N ASP A 570 5.67 2.19 -14.14
CA ASP A 570 4.77 1.28 -14.81
C ASP A 570 3.61 0.89 -13.89
N HIS A 571 2.51 1.63 -14.00
CA HIS A 571 1.40 1.67 -13.07
C HIS A 571 1.78 2.23 -11.70
N ALA A 572 1.35 3.47 -11.47
CA ALA A 572 1.44 4.11 -10.17
C ALA A 572 0.12 4.83 -9.85
N TRP A 573 -0.35 4.66 -8.62
CA TRP A 573 -1.43 5.46 -8.07
C TRP A 573 -0.94 6.20 -6.84
N ILE A 574 -0.87 7.52 -6.95
CA ILE A 574 -0.32 8.41 -5.94
C ILE A 574 -1.50 9.25 -5.44
N TRP A 575 -2.08 8.86 -4.31
CA TRP A 575 -3.40 9.33 -3.89
C TRP A 575 -3.32 10.04 -2.54
N ARG A 576 -3.67 11.34 -2.52
CA ARG A 576 -4.06 12.02 -1.28
C ARG A 576 -5.54 11.71 -1.04
N ALA A 577 -5.86 11.10 0.09
CA ALA A 577 -7.19 10.61 0.35
C ALA A 577 -8.26 11.71 0.29
N ASP A 578 -9.30 11.49 -0.51
CA ASP A 578 -10.53 12.30 -0.57
C ASP A 578 -11.63 11.76 0.36
N HIS A 579 -11.51 10.51 0.80
CA HIS A 579 -12.41 9.87 1.77
C HIS A 579 -11.68 8.87 2.68
N GLY A 580 -12.32 8.51 3.79
CA GLY A 580 -11.88 7.41 4.65
C GLY A 580 -12.48 7.42 6.04
N ASN A 581 -11.75 6.83 7.00
CA ASN A 581 -12.14 6.78 8.40
C ASN A 581 -12.41 8.18 8.98
N GLY A 582 -13.22 8.26 10.03
CA GLY A 582 -13.56 9.54 10.67
C GLY A 582 -12.30 10.29 11.12
N GLY A 583 -12.16 11.55 10.67
CA GLY A 583 -11.06 12.44 11.10
C GLY A 583 -9.72 12.20 10.40
N THR A 584 -9.65 11.39 9.34
CA THR A 584 -8.39 11.10 8.63
C THR A 584 -8.21 11.87 7.32
N VAL A 585 -9.23 12.60 6.88
CA VAL A 585 -9.25 13.36 5.62
C VAL A 585 -9.71 14.79 5.85
N GLY A 586 -9.10 15.72 5.11
CA GLY A 586 -9.47 17.13 5.05
C GLY A 586 -8.27 18.03 4.75
N TRP A 587 -8.55 19.27 4.35
CA TRP A 587 -7.54 20.21 3.85
C TRP A 587 -6.35 20.43 4.79
N ASN A 588 -6.59 20.44 6.11
CA ASN A 588 -5.56 20.59 7.14
C ASN A 588 -5.26 19.29 7.90
N VAL A 589 -5.85 18.16 7.48
CA VAL A 589 -5.78 16.86 8.17
C VAL A 589 -4.74 15.96 7.51
N ASN A 590 -4.95 15.55 6.27
CA ASN A 590 -4.02 14.74 5.48
C ASN A 590 -3.27 15.61 4.47
N THR A 591 -2.53 16.58 4.97
CA THR A 591 -1.83 17.57 4.14
C THR A 591 -0.81 16.87 3.24
N ALA A 592 -0.88 17.15 1.93
CA ALA A 592 0.11 16.68 0.97
C ALA A 592 0.34 17.70 -0.14
N ARG A 593 1.59 18.14 -0.30
CA ARG A 593 1.91 19.25 -1.21
C ARG A 593 1.95 18.79 -2.67
N ASN A 594 2.78 17.80 -3.00
CA ASN A 594 2.92 17.29 -4.36
C ASN A 594 2.91 15.76 -4.40
N GLY A 595 2.30 15.19 -5.45
CA GLY A 595 2.27 13.75 -5.66
C GLY A 595 3.60 13.25 -6.23
N LEU A 596 3.89 13.63 -7.47
CA LEU A 596 5.07 13.19 -8.20
C LEU A 596 5.97 14.38 -8.58
N VAL A 597 7.27 14.26 -8.32
CA VAL A 597 8.30 15.19 -8.80
C VAL A 597 9.37 14.42 -9.57
N VAL A 598 9.49 14.69 -10.87
CA VAL A 598 10.47 14.05 -11.77
C VAL A 598 11.57 15.04 -12.15
N ASN A 599 12.76 14.84 -11.60
CA ASN A 599 13.96 15.62 -11.91
C ASN A 599 14.86 14.92 -12.93
N GLY A 600 14.84 13.60 -12.97
CA GLY A 600 15.64 12.80 -13.91
C GLY A 600 15.21 12.99 -15.37
N ASN A 601 16.18 12.98 -16.28
CA ASN A 601 15.96 12.99 -17.71
C ASN A 601 15.53 11.60 -18.23
N ASN A 602 14.80 11.57 -19.34
CA ASN A 602 14.39 10.36 -20.06
C ASN A 602 13.57 9.38 -19.19
N VAL A 603 12.92 9.87 -18.16
CA VAL A 603 11.96 9.10 -17.36
C VAL A 603 10.72 8.80 -18.21
N THR A 604 10.19 7.59 -18.12
CA THR A 604 8.97 7.19 -18.85
C THR A 604 7.96 6.64 -17.87
N PHE A 605 6.72 7.10 -17.95
CA PHE A 605 5.59 6.53 -17.21
C PHE A 605 4.57 5.88 -18.15
N TYR A 606 4.08 4.70 -17.76
CA TYR A 606 2.89 4.08 -18.32
C TYR A 606 1.85 3.93 -17.20
N GLY A 607 0.65 4.47 -17.37
CA GLY A 607 -0.42 4.30 -16.38
C GLY A 607 -0.16 5.11 -15.11
N LEU A 608 -0.09 6.44 -15.24
CA LEU A 608 0.15 7.34 -14.12
C LEU A 608 -1.17 7.93 -13.60
N PHE A 609 -1.51 7.63 -12.35
CA PHE A 609 -2.69 8.13 -11.65
C PHE A 609 -2.23 8.98 -10.45
N VAL A 610 -2.54 10.27 -10.41
CA VAL A 610 -2.12 11.17 -9.31
C VAL A 610 -3.26 12.10 -8.92
N GLU A 611 -3.67 12.10 -7.66
CA GLU A 611 -4.95 12.72 -7.27
C GLU A 611 -4.91 13.50 -5.95
N HIS A 612 -5.67 14.59 -5.93
CA HIS A 612 -6.09 15.40 -4.79
C HIS A 612 -5.02 16.14 -3.97
N TYR A 613 -3.80 16.31 -4.47
CA TYR A 613 -2.75 17.09 -3.81
C TYR A 613 -3.09 18.58 -3.72
N GLN A 614 -2.51 19.27 -2.72
CA GLN A 614 -2.81 20.66 -2.40
C GLN A 614 -2.12 21.66 -3.35
N GLN A 615 -1.09 21.23 -4.07
CA GLN A 615 -0.42 22.01 -5.12
C GLN A 615 -0.36 21.20 -6.43
N TYR A 616 0.71 21.35 -7.22
CA TYR A 616 0.89 20.55 -8.43
C TYR A 616 0.84 19.06 -8.09
N GLN A 617 0.01 18.32 -8.81
CA GLN A 617 -0.16 16.88 -8.63
C GLN A 617 1.11 16.17 -9.14
N THR A 618 1.54 16.55 -10.34
CA THR A 618 2.76 16.08 -11.00
C THR A 618 3.61 17.26 -11.47
N ILE A 619 4.91 17.22 -11.18
CA ILE A 619 5.93 18.18 -11.67
C ILE A 619 6.98 17.41 -12.46
N TRP A 620 7.31 17.90 -13.65
CA TRP A 620 8.32 17.34 -14.53
C TRP A 620 9.39 18.38 -14.87
N ASN A 621 10.58 18.18 -14.32
CA ASN A 621 11.74 19.07 -14.47
C ASN A 621 12.80 18.50 -15.44
N GLY A 622 12.81 17.18 -15.67
CA GLY A 622 13.78 16.52 -16.56
C GLY A 622 13.37 16.54 -18.05
N ASN A 623 14.37 16.60 -18.95
CA ASN A 623 14.16 16.54 -20.40
C ASN A 623 13.93 15.09 -20.88
N GLY A 624 13.29 14.94 -22.05
CA GLY A 624 13.01 13.64 -22.68
C GLY A 624 11.95 12.81 -21.94
N GLY A 625 11.20 13.45 -21.03
CA GLY A 625 10.14 12.79 -20.28
C GLY A 625 9.03 12.28 -21.18
N ARG A 626 8.49 11.09 -20.85
CA ARG A 626 7.37 10.50 -21.57
C ARG A 626 6.28 10.01 -20.63
N THR A 627 5.02 10.27 -20.95
CA THR A 627 3.87 9.72 -20.21
C THR A 627 2.85 9.12 -21.16
N TYR A 628 2.56 7.84 -20.99
CA TYR A 628 1.49 7.15 -21.70
C TYR A 628 0.38 6.83 -20.72
N PHE A 629 -0.78 7.45 -20.93
CA PHE A 629 -1.88 7.52 -19.99
C PHE A 629 -1.57 8.33 -18.74
N TYR A 630 -2.39 9.36 -18.50
CA TYR A 630 -2.44 10.10 -17.24
C TYR A 630 -3.89 10.25 -16.78
N GLN A 631 -4.16 10.02 -15.50
CA GLN A 631 -5.44 10.34 -14.89
C GLN A 631 -5.19 11.16 -13.61
N ASN A 632 -6.03 12.16 -13.42
CA ASN A 632 -6.00 13.03 -12.26
C ASN A 632 -7.40 13.49 -11.86
N GLU A 633 -7.58 13.62 -10.56
CA GLU A 633 -8.60 14.48 -9.97
C GLU A 633 -7.98 15.58 -9.12
N MET A 634 -8.52 16.80 -9.23
CA MET A 634 -8.17 17.94 -8.40
C MET A 634 -8.60 17.70 -6.93
N PRO A 635 -7.99 18.37 -5.93
CA PRO A 635 -8.46 18.24 -4.55
C PRO A 635 -9.91 18.71 -4.45
N TYR A 636 -10.77 17.94 -3.80
CA TYR A 636 -12.18 18.32 -3.64
C TYR A 636 -12.39 19.38 -2.57
N ASP A 637 -11.45 19.43 -1.63
CA ASP A 637 -11.54 20.08 -0.34
C ASP A 637 -10.82 21.44 -0.15
N PRO A 638 -10.37 22.18 -1.19
CA PRO A 638 -9.97 23.56 -0.99
C PRO A 638 -11.08 24.38 -0.33
N PRO A 639 -10.82 25.06 0.81
CA PRO A 639 -11.89 25.74 1.56
C PRO A 639 -12.41 26.99 0.84
N ASN A 640 -11.57 27.63 0.03
CA ASN A 640 -11.89 28.81 -0.78
C ASN A 640 -10.79 29.06 -1.81
N GLN A 641 -11.04 29.96 -2.76
CA GLN A 641 -10.06 30.29 -3.80
C GLN A 641 -8.73 30.79 -3.23
N ALA A 642 -8.75 31.63 -2.18
CA ALA A 642 -7.53 32.19 -1.59
C ALA A 642 -6.58 31.12 -1.03
N ALA A 643 -7.12 30.02 -0.49
CA ALA A 643 -6.32 28.87 -0.04
C ALA A 643 -5.74 28.04 -1.21
N TYR A 644 -6.27 28.22 -2.42
CA TYR A 644 -5.90 27.49 -3.63
C TYR A 644 -5.51 28.45 -4.76
N MET A 645 -4.51 29.29 -4.48
CA MET A 645 -3.85 30.15 -5.46
C MET A 645 -2.38 29.73 -5.60
N ASN A 646 -1.88 29.75 -6.83
CA ASN A 646 -0.47 29.71 -7.15
C ASN A 646 -0.01 31.12 -7.59
N GLY A 647 0.39 31.94 -6.63
CA GLY A 647 0.66 33.36 -6.89
C GLY A 647 -0.60 34.07 -7.39
N SER A 648 -0.58 34.60 -8.61
CA SER A 648 -1.74 35.20 -9.26
C SER A 648 -2.61 34.21 -10.05
N THR A 649 -2.18 32.95 -10.18
CA THR A 649 -2.90 31.91 -10.91
C THR A 649 -3.88 31.18 -9.99
N GLN A 650 -5.11 30.97 -10.45
CA GLN A 650 -6.11 30.18 -9.72
C GLN A 650 -5.74 28.69 -9.75
N GLY A 651 -5.54 28.09 -8.59
CA GLY A 651 -5.19 26.68 -8.45
C GLY A 651 -3.81 26.30 -8.97
N TRP A 652 -3.59 24.99 -9.04
CA TRP A 652 -2.34 24.36 -9.45
C TRP A 652 -2.64 23.31 -10.50
N ALA A 653 -1.85 23.28 -11.58
CA ALA A 653 -2.03 22.31 -12.65
C ALA A 653 -1.91 20.86 -12.14
N ALA A 654 -2.67 19.96 -12.74
CA ALA A 654 -2.50 18.52 -12.54
C ALA A 654 -1.11 18.08 -13.01
N TYR A 655 -0.66 18.61 -14.14
CA TYR A 655 0.63 18.25 -14.71
C TYR A 655 1.39 19.51 -15.11
N LYS A 656 2.50 19.76 -14.43
CA LYS A 656 3.41 20.87 -14.71
C LYS A 656 4.69 20.35 -15.36
N VAL A 657 4.94 20.72 -16.61
CA VAL A 657 6.28 20.64 -17.21
C VAL A 657 6.99 21.97 -16.94
N ALA A 658 8.17 21.92 -16.35
CA ALA A 658 8.93 23.11 -16.00
C ALA A 658 9.33 23.92 -17.25
N ASP A 659 9.39 25.23 -17.12
CA ASP A 659 9.60 26.14 -18.26
C ASP A 659 10.97 25.97 -18.93
N SER A 660 11.94 25.40 -18.21
CA SER A 660 13.28 25.09 -18.71
C SER A 660 13.35 23.79 -19.53
N VAL A 661 12.29 22.97 -19.55
CA VAL A 661 12.26 21.72 -20.31
C VAL A 661 12.09 22.01 -21.79
N THR A 662 12.90 21.36 -22.61
CA THR A 662 12.93 21.52 -24.07
C THR A 662 12.42 20.29 -24.81
N SER A 663 12.28 19.16 -24.13
CA SER A 663 11.72 17.92 -24.69
C SER A 663 10.87 17.19 -23.67
N HIS A 664 9.60 16.93 -24.02
CA HIS A 664 8.66 16.14 -23.22
C HIS A 664 7.51 15.67 -24.12
N GLU A 665 6.97 14.48 -23.91
CA GLU A 665 5.83 14.02 -24.72
C GLU A 665 4.84 13.16 -23.92
N ALA A 666 3.54 13.46 -24.04
CA ALA A 666 2.51 12.74 -23.31
C ALA A 666 1.27 12.41 -24.16
N TRP A 667 0.66 11.26 -23.90
CA TRP A 667 -0.48 10.71 -24.66
C TRP A 667 -1.62 10.27 -23.74
N GLY A 668 -2.85 10.68 -24.05
CA GLY A 668 -4.06 10.23 -23.38
C GLY A 668 -4.12 10.72 -21.93
N LEU A 669 -4.39 12.00 -21.71
CA LEU A 669 -4.38 12.63 -20.39
C LEU A 669 -5.76 13.11 -19.94
N GLY A 670 -6.17 12.74 -18.72
CA GLY A 670 -7.40 13.21 -18.08
C GLY A 670 -7.14 14.04 -16.82
N SER A 671 -7.90 15.10 -16.61
CA SER A 671 -7.93 15.84 -15.34
C SER A 671 -9.34 16.31 -14.99
N TYR A 672 -9.82 15.92 -13.80
CA TYR A 672 -11.21 16.09 -13.39
C TYR A 672 -11.33 17.01 -12.17
N ALA A 673 -12.40 17.79 -12.11
CA ALA A 673 -12.72 18.65 -10.97
C ALA A 673 -14.02 18.20 -10.31
N TYR A 674 -14.00 18.20 -8.97
CA TYR A 674 -15.16 17.97 -8.10
C TYR A 674 -14.99 18.77 -6.81
N PHE A 675 -14.87 20.10 -6.91
CA PHE A 675 -14.70 21.00 -5.75
C PHE A 675 -15.97 21.05 -4.89
N ASN A 676 -16.36 19.93 -4.25
CA ASN A 676 -17.63 19.79 -3.55
C ASN A 676 -17.68 20.57 -2.23
N VAL A 677 -16.55 20.78 -1.57
CA VAL A 677 -16.46 21.59 -0.35
C VAL A 677 -16.71 23.06 -0.67
N ASN A 678 -16.19 23.55 -1.79
CA ASN A 678 -16.47 24.90 -2.26
C ASN A 678 -16.52 24.96 -3.81
N PRO A 679 -17.72 24.82 -4.41
CA PRO A 679 -17.87 24.78 -5.87
C PRO A 679 -17.50 26.08 -6.59
N SER A 680 -17.28 27.18 -5.86
CA SER A 680 -16.80 28.45 -6.43
C SER A 680 -15.30 28.48 -6.70
N VAL A 681 -14.55 27.49 -6.20
CA VAL A 681 -13.12 27.33 -6.50
C VAL A 681 -12.95 27.01 -7.98
N VAL A 682 -12.04 27.74 -8.61
CA VAL A 682 -11.64 27.59 -9.99
C VAL A 682 -10.19 27.13 -10.04
N ASN A 683 -9.91 26.18 -10.92
CA ASN A 683 -8.56 25.88 -11.35
C ASN A 683 -8.33 26.46 -12.74
N ALA A 684 -7.24 27.21 -12.95
CA ALA A 684 -7.02 27.95 -14.19
C ALA A 684 -6.76 27.02 -15.38
N ARG A 685 -6.07 25.89 -15.16
CA ARG A 685 -5.67 24.95 -16.21
C ARG A 685 -5.37 23.56 -15.67
N ALA A 686 -5.72 22.51 -16.39
CA ALA A 686 -5.34 21.15 -16.02
C ALA A 686 -3.85 20.87 -16.28
N PHE A 687 -3.34 21.31 -17.42
CA PHE A 687 -1.95 21.08 -17.83
C PHE A 687 -1.22 22.41 -18.01
N GLU A 688 0.03 22.49 -17.57
CA GLU A 688 0.87 23.68 -17.68
C GLU A 688 2.26 23.32 -18.21
N VAL A 689 2.63 23.84 -19.38
CA VAL A 689 3.82 23.40 -20.11
C VAL A 689 4.48 24.57 -20.85
N PRO A 690 5.81 24.54 -21.10
CA PRO A 690 6.43 25.50 -21.99
C PRO A 690 6.00 25.26 -23.44
N VAL A 691 5.82 26.34 -24.20
CA VAL A 691 5.47 26.29 -25.62
C VAL A 691 6.77 26.19 -26.43
N THR A 692 7.23 24.97 -26.68
CA THR A 692 8.48 24.71 -27.43
C THR A 692 8.29 23.50 -28.34
N SER A 693 8.97 23.45 -29.49
CA SER A 693 8.72 22.40 -30.50
C SER A 693 8.99 20.96 -30.04
N GLY A 694 9.75 20.79 -28.95
CA GLY A 694 10.06 19.47 -28.38
C GLY A 694 9.13 19.03 -27.25
N VAL A 695 8.22 19.90 -26.79
CA VAL A 695 7.16 19.55 -25.85
C VAL A 695 5.88 19.30 -26.64
N LYS A 696 5.19 18.18 -26.37
CA LYS A 696 4.03 17.74 -27.14
C LYS A 696 3.05 16.98 -26.28
N PHE A 697 1.78 17.32 -26.37
CA PHE A 697 0.71 16.63 -25.67
C PHE A 697 -0.33 16.17 -26.68
N HIS A 698 -0.78 14.93 -26.54
CA HIS A 698 -1.75 14.29 -27.43
C HIS A 698 -2.93 13.80 -26.60
N ASP A 699 -4.13 14.07 -27.08
CA ASP A 699 -5.38 13.51 -26.56
C ASP A 699 -5.63 13.83 -25.08
N MET A 700 -6.04 15.06 -24.81
CA MET A 700 -6.34 15.57 -23.47
C MET A 700 -7.84 15.72 -23.26
N VAL A 701 -8.32 15.39 -22.06
CA VAL A 701 -9.69 15.61 -21.61
C VAL A 701 -9.72 16.28 -20.24
N THR A 702 -10.57 17.30 -20.08
CA THR A 702 -10.95 17.84 -18.77
C THR A 702 -12.41 17.60 -18.49
N VAL A 703 -12.75 17.38 -17.22
CA VAL A 703 -14.12 17.07 -16.78
C VAL A 703 -14.49 17.84 -15.52
N SER A 704 -15.71 18.38 -15.46
CA SER A 704 -16.37 18.84 -14.24
C SER A 704 -17.37 17.76 -13.80
N LEU A 705 -17.04 17.01 -12.75
CA LEU A 705 -17.79 15.83 -12.33
C LEU A 705 -19.17 16.25 -11.80
N GLY A 706 -20.24 15.78 -12.46
CA GLY A 706 -21.61 16.18 -12.16
C GLY A 706 -21.84 17.71 -12.25
N GLY A 707 -20.98 18.44 -12.96
CA GLY A 707 -21.02 19.90 -13.02
C GLY A 707 -20.50 20.62 -11.78
N THR A 708 -19.81 19.92 -10.86
CA THR A 708 -19.26 20.49 -9.64
C THR A 708 -17.79 20.86 -9.82
N GLY A 709 -17.45 22.14 -9.64
CA GLY A 709 -16.09 22.65 -9.80
C GLY A 709 -15.74 23.05 -11.24
N THR A 710 -14.74 23.91 -11.39
CA THR A 710 -14.39 24.52 -12.68
C THR A 710 -12.91 24.36 -13.02
N ILE A 711 -12.61 23.97 -14.26
CA ILE A 711 -11.27 24.09 -14.86
C ILE A 711 -11.38 25.03 -16.06
N SER A 712 -10.67 26.16 -16.07
CA SER A 712 -10.86 27.20 -17.09
C SER A 712 -10.27 26.85 -18.45
N HIS A 713 -9.20 26.06 -18.48
CA HIS A 713 -8.53 25.63 -19.71
C HIS A 713 -8.01 24.20 -19.59
N VAL A 714 -7.92 23.50 -20.73
CA VAL A 714 -7.32 22.16 -20.78
C VAL A 714 -5.81 22.28 -20.53
N ILE A 715 -5.10 23.05 -21.36
CA ILE A 715 -3.65 23.22 -21.28
C ILE A 715 -3.29 24.69 -21.45
N ASN A 716 -2.42 25.21 -20.58
CA ASN A 716 -2.03 26.62 -20.57
C ASN A 716 -3.26 27.55 -20.60
N ASN A 717 -3.49 28.24 -21.72
CA ASN A 717 -4.64 29.12 -21.95
C ASN A 717 -5.52 28.62 -23.11
N THR A 718 -5.50 27.31 -23.39
CA THR A 718 -6.14 26.66 -24.55
C THR A 718 -7.07 25.54 -24.12
N GLY A 719 -8.15 25.36 -24.87
CA GLY A 719 -9.27 24.47 -24.52
C GLY A 719 -10.37 25.23 -23.78
N ALA A 720 -11.62 24.82 -24.04
CA ALA A 720 -12.79 25.39 -23.38
C ALA A 720 -12.80 25.06 -21.87
N ALA A 721 -13.46 25.92 -21.10
CA ALA A 721 -13.64 25.70 -19.68
C ALA A 721 -14.67 24.60 -19.43
N VAL A 722 -14.41 23.74 -18.44
CA VAL A 722 -15.41 22.83 -17.89
C VAL A 722 -16.01 23.38 -16.61
N ASN A 723 -17.33 23.26 -16.46
CA ASN A 723 -18.12 23.75 -15.32
C ASN A 723 -19.53 23.11 -15.35
N SER A 724 -20.45 23.62 -14.54
CA SER A 724 -21.84 23.14 -14.46
C SER A 724 -22.63 23.16 -15.78
N SER A 725 -22.31 24.07 -16.69
CA SER A 725 -22.96 24.21 -18.00
C SER A 725 -22.27 23.44 -19.13
N HIS A 726 -20.98 23.09 -18.96
CA HIS A 726 -20.18 22.38 -19.95
C HIS A 726 -19.25 21.40 -19.24
N GLN A 727 -19.66 20.14 -19.12
CA GLN A 727 -19.00 19.23 -18.18
C GLN A 727 -17.75 18.55 -18.74
N VAL A 728 -17.57 18.46 -20.06
CA VAL A 728 -16.45 17.72 -20.67
C VAL A 728 -15.86 18.54 -21.81
N THR A 729 -14.54 18.66 -21.87
CA THR A 729 -13.82 19.27 -22.98
C THR A 729 -12.67 18.39 -23.41
N ASN A 730 -12.58 18.12 -24.71
CA ASN A 730 -11.47 17.39 -25.34
C ASN A 730 -10.56 18.35 -26.10
N LEU A 731 -9.26 18.06 -26.12
CA LEU A 731 -8.24 18.75 -26.91
C LEU A 731 -7.25 17.74 -27.49
N VAL A 732 -7.24 17.59 -28.81
CA VAL A 732 -6.47 16.55 -29.51
C VAL A 732 -4.96 16.79 -29.43
N SER A 733 -4.52 18.05 -29.44
CA SER A 733 -3.09 18.38 -29.44
C SER A 733 -2.78 19.61 -28.59
N GLY A 734 -1.61 19.57 -27.96
CA GLY A 734 -1.01 20.66 -27.20
C GLY A 734 0.46 20.89 -27.60
N PRO A 735 0.98 22.11 -27.37
CA PRO A 735 2.33 22.52 -27.73
C PRO A 735 3.42 22.01 -26.78
#